data_AF-A0A6P0TDL9-F1
#
_entry.id   AF-A0A6P0TDL9-F1
#
_cell.length_a   1.000
_cell.length_b   1.000
_cell.length_c   1.000
_cell.angle_alpha   90.00
_cell.angle_beta   90.00
_cell.angle_gamma   90.00
#
_symmetry.space_group_name_H-M   'P 1'
#
loop_
_entity.id
_entity.type
_entity.pdbx_description
1 polymer ?
#
loop_
_entity_poly.entity_id
_entity_poly.type
_entity_poly.pdbx_seq_one_letter_code
_entity_poly.pdbx_strand_id
1 'polypeptide(L)'
;MTPATAQLTPLVPVGEAAVVVDGRVVFKVRDTTTLTAAQRVDHINRELLREVQELEQASIFVVNDRQRNLVYLQSKASQDILITVTEADVVVPGGEPEQANTWARDLQDALRRGQLERQPRYLQQAGLYSGLAFVGAIAIHIVFQLATWVGYHRLTRWFEYTSNPFKQWEKPTKALWHLGTFGFLTLLWLSVSYYITDLFPQSRIWRYEIGNILTADIIQFGEGRYSALALLFLILATVGIWFGTNGVIYVLRVYILSRARLERRVQDIVSVLLRCVLLFLGVLILLQLWGIDASSLTILASVFGVGIGFGLQNITNNFVSGFIITLERPIQVGDFINVGELMGTVEKIGARSTEIATLDQVTIIIPNSRFLENEVINWSHGSAISRLHLPIGVAYDSDIALVKKALLEAIRRHPEVLMRPKPEVFFQSFGDNSLNFEVMVWTGEPRKQFKVKSDLNYEIEASLRRHKISIPFPQRDLHVRSPELDNLVNVLQQTVQYNTSSLAQLLPAASPVPRPNSTAQPSESSPDPVTMANMVVPEFATHANTTPVEPSSHAEDMEPLPLSADLDLEALAVEMQGPEGLEIGDRAYNGQTYPACFTGTNLVEWLVQMRDYTREDAILIGQWLLQQGLIHATTDHNGFEDGYHFYQFYRDPI
;
A
#
# COMPACT_ATOMS: atom_id res chain seq x y z
N MET A 1 45.09 1.79 50.41
CA MET A 1 45.33 3.23 50.24
C MET A 1 45.12 3.55 48.77
N THR A 2 43.93 4.02 48.44
CA THR A 2 43.48 4.45 47.11
C THR A 2 42.96 5.88 47.28
N PRO A 3 43.26 6.83 46.37
CA PRO A 3 42.98 8.23 46.61
C PRO A 3 41.47 8.47 46.49
N ALA A 4 40.95 9.26 47.42
CA ALA A 4 39.59 9.73 47.43
C ALA A 4 39.30 10.51 46.13
N THR A 5 38.38 9.98 45.33
CA THR A 5 37.71 10.73 44.26
C THR A 5 36.90 11.83 44.92
N ALA A 6 37.37 13.07 44.78
CA ALA A 6 36.68 14.25 45.24
C ALA A 6 35.27 14.28 44.60
N GLN A 7 34.24 14.23 45.45
CA GLN A 7 32.88 14.57 45.07
C GLN A 7 32.88 16.02 44.61
N LEU A 8 32.84 16.24 43.29
CA LEU A 8 32.42 17.52 42.73
C LEU A 8 30.96 17.73 43.12
N THR A 9 30.76 18.62 44.09
CA THR A 9 29.45 19.16 44.45
C THR A 9 28.77 19.66 43.17
N PRO A 10 27.48 19.37 42.93
CA PRO A 10 26.82 19.86 41.73
C PRO A 10 26.82 21.39 41.77
N LEU A 11 27.43 22.01 40.75
CA LEU A 11 27.28 23.43 40.47
C LEU A 11 25.77 23.70 40.35
N VAL A 12 25.20 24.32 41.38
CA VAL A 12 23.88 24.95 41.33
C VAL A 12 23.84 25.76 40.03
N PRO A 13 22.77 25.69 39.20
CA PRO A 13 22.66 26.56 38.05
C PRO A 13 22.72 27.99 38.56
N VAL A 14 23.83 28.67 38.31
CA VAL A 14 24.08 30.01 38.84
C VAL A 14 23.06 30.93 38.18
N GLY A 15 22.08 31.39 38.95
CA GLY A 15 21.19 32.45 38.53
C GLY A 15 22.04 33.66 38.19
N GLU A 16 21.87 34.19 36.98
CA GLU A 16 22.42 35.48 36.59
C GLU A 16 21.28 36.48 36.51
N ALA A 17 21.48 37.67 37.07
CA ALA A 17 20.52 38.76 36.97
C ALA A 17 21.22 40.02 36.45
N ALA A 18 20.54 40.76 35.59
CA ALA A 18 21.08 41.97 34.97
C ALA A 18 20.94 43.18 35.90
N VAL A 19 22.06 43.86 36.18
CA VAL A 19 22.07 45.18 36.81
C VAL A 19 21.68 46.21 35.75
N VAL A 20 20.68 47.02 36.07
CA VAL A 20 20.01 47.89 35.10
C VAL A 20 19.98 49.33 35.61
N VAL A 21 20.41 50.25 34.76
CA VAL A 21 20.29 51.69 34.99
C VAL A 21 19.37 52.26 33.91
N ASP A 22 18.25 52.85 34.32
CA ASP A 22 17.24 53.43 33.43
C ASP A 22 16.77 52.52 32.29
N GLY A 23 16.58 51.22 32.58
CA GLY A 23 16.14 50.23 31.58
C GLY A 23 17.22 49.78 30.59
N ARG A 24 18.50 50.14 30.82
CA ARG A 24 19.66 49.59 30.10
C ARG A 24 20.44 48.63 30.98
N VAL A 25 20.69 47.43 30.45
CA VAL A 25 21.57 46.45 31.09
C VAL A 25 23.00 46.96 31.06
N VAL A 26 23.62 47.08 32.23
CA VAL A 26 25.02 47.52 32.37
C VAL A 26 25.94 46.30 32.44
N PHE A 27 25.64 45.34 33.33
CA PHE A 27 26.33 44.05 33.46
C PHE A 27 25.42 43.05 34.17
N LYS A 28 25.90 41.82 34.41
CA LYS A 28 25.17 40.78 35.15
C LYS A 28 25.92 40.39 36.42
N VAL A 29 25.18 40.06 37.46
CA VAL A 29 25.70 39.52 38.73
C VAL A 29 25.20 38.10 38.92
N ARG A 30 25.96 37.31 39.69
CA ARG A 30 25.70 35.88 39.93
C ARG A 30 25.08 35.62 41.30
N ASP A 31 24.54 34.42 41.51
CA ASP A 31 24.13 33.99 42.85
C ASP A 31 25.34 33.95 43.79
N THR A 32 25.15 34.36 45.04
CA THR A 32 26.13 34.15 46.12
C THR A 32 25.63 33.05 47.05
N THR A 33 26.46 32.65 48.02
CA THR A 33 26.10 31.66 49.05
C THR A 33 24.93 32.09 49.93
N THR A 34 24.61 33.39 49.96
CA THR A 34 23.61 33.98 50.87
C THR A 34 22.46 34.68 50.17
N LEU A 35 22.65 35.17 48.94
CA LEU A 35 21.66 35.94 48.19
C LEU A 35 21.57 35.42 46.75
N THR A 36 20.33 35.31 46.25
CA THR A 36 20.11 35.09 44.82
C THR A 36 20.49 36.34 44.01
N ALA A 37 20.89 36.17 42.76
CA ALA A 37 21.24 37.24 41.84
C ALA A 37 20.08 38.24 41.70
N ALA A 38 18.83 37.76 41.67
CA ALA A 38 17.64 38.61 41.62
C ALA A 38 17.53 39.53 42.86
N GLN A 39 17.77 38.99 44.06
CA GLN A 39 17.77 39.78 45.30
C GLN A 39 18.93 40.77 45.35
N ARG A 40 20.12 40.39 44.86
CA ARG A 40 21.28 41.28 44.73
C ARG A 40 20.97 42.44 43.78
N VAL A 41 20.42 42.16 42.60
CA VAL A 41 20.05 43.17 41.60
C VAL A 41 18.96 44.11 42.11
N ASP A 42 17.94 43.61 42.82
CA ASP A 42 16.89 44.46 43.39
C ASP A 42 17.47 45.50 44.37
N HIS A 43 18.42 45.09 45.22
CA HIS A 43 19.12 46.03 46.09
C HIS A 43 19.99 47.02 45.30
N ILE A 44 20.82 46.53 44.38
CA ILE A 44 21.73 47.36 43.56
C ILE A 44 20.94 48.38 42.74
N ASN A 45 19.90 47.95 42.02
CA ASN A 45 19.09 48.83 41.17
C ASN A 45 18.37 49.91 41.99
N ARG A 46 17.93 49.62 43.23
CA ARG A 46 17.34 50.63 44.13
C ARG A 46 18.35 51.71 44.52
N GLU A 47 19.57 51.33 44.89
CA GLU A 47 20.60 52.30 45.26
C GLU A 47 21.09 53.10 44.04
N LEU A 48 21.27 52.44 42.89
CA LEU A 48 21.58 53.13 41.64
C LEU A 48 20.49 54.12 41.24
N LEU A 49 19.21 53.78 41.44
CA LEU A 49 18.11 54.69 41.12
C LEU A 49 18.12 55.96 41.98
N ARG A 50 18.51 55.86 43.27
CA ARG A 50 18.71 57.02 44.14
C ARG A 50 19.87 57.87 43.65
N GLU A 51 21.01 57.25 43.36
CA GLU A 51 22.23 57.92 42.91
C GLU A 51 22.03 58.67 41.58
N VAL A 52 21.28 58.08 40.63
CA VAL A 52 20.96 58.76 39.35
C VAL A 52 20.10 60.01 39.55
N GLN A 53 19.32 60.10 40.63
CA GLN A 53 18.46 61.24 40.93
C GLN A 53 19.20 62.41 41.58
N GLU A 54 20.42 62.19 42.09
CA GLU A 54 21.23 63.24 42.69
C GLU A 54 21.82 64.19 41.62
N LEU A 55 21.91 65.48 41.98
CA LEU A 55 22.38 66.54 41.08
C LEU A 55 23.90 66.65 40.98
N GLU A 56 24.65 65.98 41.86
CA GLU A 56 26.11 65.93 41.82
C GLU A 56 26.60 64.88 40.82
N GLN A 57 27.74 65.12 40.19
CA GLN A 57 28.32 64.16 39.25
C GLN A 57 28.67 62.86 40.00
N ALA A 58 27.96 61.79 39.65
CA ALA A 58 28.24 60.49 40.23
C ALA A 58 29.68 60.08 39.92
N SER A 59 30.47 59.88 40.98
CA SER A 59 31.83 59.34 40.86
C SER A 59 31.94 58.11 41.73
N ILE A 60 32.22 56.99 41.09
CA ILE A 60 32.32 55.68 41.71
C ILE A 60 33.79 55.38 41.92
N PHE A 61 34.14 54.89 43.11
CA PHE A 61 35.48 54.39 43.39
C PHE A 61 35.40 52.96 43.92
N VAL A 62 36.43 52.18 43.58
CA VAL A 62 36.59 50.82 44.07
C VAL A 62 37.31 50.88 45.41
N VAL A 63 36.69 50.32 46.44
CA VAL A 63 37.29 50.17 47.76
C VAL A 63 37.69 48.71 47.95
N ASN A 64 38.98 48.51 48.21
CA ASN A 64 39.52 47.20 48.60
C ASN A 64 39.75 47.22 50.11
N ASP A 65 38.76 46.72 50.86
CA ASP A 65 38.83 46.59 52.31
C ASP A 65 39.57 45.30 52.69
N ARG A 66 40.88 45.44 52.91
CA ARG A 66 41.77 44.35 53.33
C ARG A 66 41.44 43.80 54.72
N GLN A 67 40.72 44.55 55.58
CA GLN A 67 40.36 44.09 56.91
C GLN A 67 39.12 43.18 56.87
N ARG A 68 38.18 43.46 55.96
CA ARG A 68 36.97 42.66 55.76
C ARG A 68 37.06 41.65 54.61
N ASN A 69 38.16 41.68 53.85
CA ASN A 69 38.37 40.92 52.62
C ASN A 69 37.22 41.12 51.61
N LEU A 70 36.81 42.38 51.42
CA LEU A 70 35.71 42.77 50.54
C LEU A 70 36.18 43.79 49.51
N VAL A 71 35.76 43.57 48.26
CA VAL A 71 35.89 44.56 47.17
C VAL A 71 34.50 45.08 46.85
N TYR A 72 34.29 46.38 47.04
CA TYR A 72 33.01 47.00 46.76
C TYR A 72 33.17 48.34 46.05
N LEU A 73 32.12 48.73 45.34
CA LEU A 73 32.01 50.01 44.66
C LEU A 73 31.18 50.93 45.54
N GLN A 74 31.69 52.13 45.78
CA GLN A 74 31.07 53.12 46.63
C GLN A 74 30.84 54.42 45.84
N SER A 75 29.72 55.08 46.08
CA SER A 75 29.52 56.44 45.57
C SER A 75 30.32 57.44 46.41
N LYS A 76 30.97 58.39 45.74
CA LYS A 76 31.63 59.52 46.39
C LYS A 76 30.63 60.52 46.99
N ALA A 77 29.45 60.67 46.39
CA ALA A 77 28.44 61.65 46.80
C ALA A 77 27.71 61.17 48.06
N SER A 78 27.10 59.99 48.00
CA SER A 78 26.31 59.42 49.10
C SER A 78 27.15 58.67 50.15
N GLN A 79 28.39 58.29 49.83
CA GLN A 79 29.21 57.35 50.62
C GLN A 79 28.54 55.98 50.82
N ASP A 80 27.50 55.65 50.06
CA ASP A 80 26.82 54.37 50.13
C ASP A 80 27.53 53.30 49.30
N ILE A 81 27.48 52.06 49.79
CA ILE A 81 27.98 50.89 49.07
C ILE A 81 26.97 50.54 47.99
N LEU A 82 27.35 50.71 46.72
CA LEU A 82 26.48 50.48 45.56
C LEU A 82 26.43 48.99 45.18
N ILE A 83 27.59 48.32 45.23
CA ILE A 83 27.70 46.90 44.88
C ILE A 83 28.97 46.29 45.49
N THR A 84 28.83 45.06 46.00
CA THR A 84 29.96 44.23 46.44
C THR A 84 30.25 43.18 45.38
N VAL A 85 31.51 43.12 44.93
CA VAL A 85 32.02 42.12 43.99
C VAL A 85 32.43 40.88 44.76
N THR A 86 31.94 39.72 44.33
CA THR A 86 32.19 38.44 45.01
C THR A 86 32.98 37.49 44.12
N GLU A 87 33.54 36.43 44.71
CA GLU A 87 34.24 35.36 43.95
C GLU A 87 33.35 34.72 42.87
N ALA A 88 32.02 34.72 43.05
CA ALA A 88 31.06 34.21 42.07
C ALA A 88 30.95 35.09 40.81
N ASP A 89 31.30 36.37 40.93
CA ASP A 89 31.19 37.37 39.87
C ASP A 89 32.44 37.44 38.98
N VAL A 90 33.50 36.70 39.31
CA VAL A 90 34.77 36.70 38.59
C VAL A 90 35.04 35.37 37.88
N VAL A 91 35.81 35.45 36.80
CA VAL A 91 36.21 34.26 36.01
C VAL A 91 37.40 33.55 36.64
N VAL A 92 38.30 34.31 37.28
CA VAL A 92 39.51 33.81 37.93
C VAL A 92 39.46 34.19 39.41
N PRO A 93 39.67 33.24 40.35
CA PRO A 93 39.73 33.54 41.78
C PRO A 93 40.80 34.60 42.08
N GLY A 94 40.46 35.64 42.85
CA GLY A 94 41.36 36.78 43.11
C GLY A 94 41.27 37.92 42.08
N GLY A 95 40.41 37.80 41.06
CA GLY A 95 40.16 38.82 40.04
C GLY A 95 39.15 39.89 40.43
N GLU A 96 38.66 39.92 41.67
CA GLU A 96 37.61 40.83 42.14
C GLU A 96 37.97 42.31 41.97
N PRO A 97 39.23 42.76 42.23
CA PRO A 97 39.61 44.15 41.99
C PRO A 97 39.56 44.56 40.51
N GLU A 98 39.93 43.66 39.59
CA GLU A 98 39.90 43.95 38.15
C GLU A 98 38.45 44.02 37.63
N GLN A 99 37.61 43.09 38.09
CA GLN A 99 36.18 43.10 37.78
C GLN A 99 35.49 44.34 38.35
N ALA A 100 35.82 44.72 39.59
CA ALA A 100 35.31 45.92 40.23
C ALA A 100 35.69 47.21 39.47
N ASN A 101 36.92 47.30 38.97
CA ASN A 101 37.35 48.43 38.14
C ASN A 101 36.61 48.52 36.80
N THR A 102 36.25 47.37 36.21
CA THR A 102 35.46 47.31 34.98
C THR A 102 34.03 47.77 35.25
N TRP A 103 33.37 47.19 36.26
CA TRP A 103 32.02 47.58 36.66
C TRP A 103 31.94 49.03 37.12
N ALA A 104 32.97 49.56 37.77
CA ALA A 104 33.00 50.96 38.20
C ALA A 104 32.99 51.91 37.00
N ARG A 105 33.76 51.60 35.94
CA ARG A 105 33.73 52.38 34.68
C ARG A 105 32.37 52.29 34.00
N ASP A 106 31.83 51.08 33.86
CA ASP A 106 30.54 50.86 33.18
C ASP A 106 29.38 51.54 33.92
N LEU A 107 29.35 51.45 35.26
CA LEU A 107 28.38 52.15 36.09
C LEU A 107 28.58 53.66 36.03
N GLN A 108 29.82 54.15 36.11
CA GLN A 108 30.07 55.59 36.05
C GLN A 108 29.59 56.18 34.72
N ASP A 109 29.83 55.50 33.60
CA ASP A 109 29.33 55.89 32.29
C ASP A 109 27.79 55.81 32.23
N ALA A 110 27.18 54.76 32.80
CA ALA A 110 25.73 54.61 32.85
C ALA A 110 25.04 55.69 33.70
N LEU A 111 25.56 55.98 34.90
CA LEU A 111 25.06 57.03 35.79
C LEU A 111 25.23 58.41 35.15
N ARG A 112 26.41 58.70 34.57
CA ARG A 112 26.66 59.96 33.86
C ARG A 112 25.66 60.17 32.72
N ARG A 113 25.39 59.13 31.92
CA ARG A 113 24.35 59.19 30.89
C ARG A 113 22.96 59.41 31.48
N GLY A 114 22.58 58.67 32.53
CA GLY A 114 21.28 58.83 33.20
C GLY A 114 21.06 60.25 33.76
N GLN A 115 22.10 60.87 34.32
CA GLN A 115 22.08 62.26 34.79
C GLN A 115 21.96 63.26 33.62
N LEU A 116 22.68 63.04 32.51
CA LEU A 116 22.56 63.86 31.30
C LEU A 116 21.17 63.77 30.66
N GLU A 117 20.58 62.57 30.61
CA GLU A 117 19.26 62.30 30.02
C GLU A 117 18.11 62.96 30.81
N ARG A 118 18.35 63.36 32.07
CA ARG A 118 17.40 64.10 32.92
C ARG A 118 17.51 65.62 32.82
N GLN A 119 18.52 66.14 32.12
CA GLN A 119 18.67 67.58 31.94
C GLN A 119 17.56 68.14 31.04
N PRO A 120 17.01 69.34 31.33
CA PRO A 120 15.95 69.95 30.52
C PRO A 120 16.32 70.10 29.03
N ARG A 121 17.60 70.37 28.73
CA ARG A 121 18.11 70.48 27.35
C ARG A 121 18.01 69.17 26.58
N TYR A 122 18.35 68.05 27.22
CA TYR A 122 18.24 66.74 26.60
C TYR A 122 16.78 66.39 26.33
N LEU A 123 15.88 66.60 27.31
CA LEU A 123 14.46 66.30 27.16
C LEU A 123 13.79 67.10 26.02
N GLN A 124 14.17 68.37 25.84
CA GLN A 124 13.71 69.17 24.70
C GLN A 124 14.18 68.60 23.35
N GLN A 125 15.45 68.19 23.25
CA GLN A 125 15.99 67.58 22.03
C GLN A 125 15.36 66.21 21.74
N ALA A 126 15.21 65.36 22.77
CA ALA A 126 14.54 64.06 22.68
C ALA A 126 13.08 64.22 22.22
N GLY A 127 12.36 65.21 22.73
CA GLY A 127 11.01 65.57 22.28
C GLY A 127 10.97 65.97 20.80
N LEU A 128 11.90 66.82 20.35
CA LEU A 128 12.01 67.21 18.95
C LEU A 128 12.29 66.01 18.03
N TYR A 129 13.26 65.16 18.39
CA TYR A 129 13.60 63.96 17.62
C TYR A 129 12.47 62.95 17.59
N SER A 130 11.73 62.79 18.68
CA SER A 130 10.54 61.93 18.75
C SER A 130 9.44 62.43 17.83
N GLY A 131 9.17 63.74 17.84
CA GLY A 131 8.21 64.37 16.94
C GLY A 131 8.60 64.20 15.47
N LEU A 132 9.88 64.41 15.14
CA LEU A 132 10.40 64.23 13.78
C LEU A 132 10.30 62.77 13.32
N ALA A 133 10.68 61.81 14.17
CA ALA A 133 10.57 60.38 13.88
C ALA A 133 9.10 59.96 13.67
N PHE A 134 8.18 60.47 14.49
CA PHE A 134 6.75 60.19 14.38
C PHE A 134 6.14 60.75 13.08
N VAL A 135 6.45 62.02 12.75
CA VAL A 135 6.01 62.64 11.48
C VAL A 135 6.61 61.92 10.28
N GLY A 136 7.90 61.54 10.35
CA GLY A 136 8.56 60.72 9.34
C GLY A 136 7.87 59.37 9.14
N ALA A 137 7.48 58.69 10.22
CA ALA A 137 6.74 57.44 10.16
C ALA A 137 5.36 57.59 9.49
N ILE A 138 4.63 58.67 9.80
CA ILE A 138 3.35 59.00 9.13
C ILE A 138 3.58 59.23 7.63
N ALA A 139 4.62 59.99 7.25
CA ALA A 139 4.94 60.23 5.85
C ALA A 139 5.27 58.93 5.12
N ILE A 140 6.10 58.07 5.70
CA ILE A 140 6.42 56.74 5.14
C ILE A 140 5.15 55.88 5.03
N HIS A 141 4.29 55.88 6.05
CA HIS A 141 3.03 55.14 6.04
C HIS A 141 2.13 55.56 4.87
N ILE A 142 1.91 56.87 4.69
CA ILE A 142 1.07 57.42 3.62
C ILE A 142 1.68 57.10 2.25
N VAL A 143 2.98 57.32 2.08
CA VAL A 143 3.68 57.03 0.81
C VAL A 143 3.62 55.54 0.48
N PHE A 144 3.82 54.67 1.47
CA PHE A 144 3.76 53.23 1.28
C PHE A 144 2.34 52.74 0.99
N GLN A 145 1.30 53.25 1.68
CA GLN A 145 -0.09 52.95 1.35
C GLN A 145 -0.45 53.40 -0.07
N LEU A 146 0.00 54.59 -0.49
CA LEU A 146 -0.23 55.07 -1.85
C LEU A 146 0.50 54.20 -2.88
N ALA A 147 1.78 53.86 -2.65
CA ALA A 147 2.57 53.01 -3.52
C ALA A 147 1.97 51.61 -3.64
N THR A 148 1.52 51.02 -2.54
CA THR A 148 0.87 49.71 -2.53
C THR A 148 -0.50 49.74 -3.19
N TRP A 149 -1.29 50.81 -3.02
CA TRP A 149 -2.55 51.00 -3.72
C TRP A 149 -2.35 51.13 -5.24
N VAL A 150 -1.39 51.95 -5.69
CA VAL A 150 -1.02 52.10 -7.10
C VAL A 150 -0.49 50.79 -7.68
N GLY A 151 0.40 50.10 -6.96
CA GLY A 151 0.99 48.82 -7.35
C GLY A 151 -0.08 47.74 -7.51
N TYR A 152 -1.00 47.62 -6.55
CA TYR A 152 -2.13 46.71 -6.62
C TYR A 152 -3.03 47.01 -7.82
N HIS A 153 -3.40 48.28 -8.05
CA HIS A 153 -4.24 48.66 -9.20
C HIS A 153 -3.55 48.43 -10.54
N ARG A 154 -2.24 48.61 -10.64
CA ARG A 154 -1.48 48.25 -11.87
C ARG A 154 -1.44 46.74 -12.07
N LEU A 155 -1.23 45.97 -11.00
CA LEU A 155 -1.21 44.51 -11.04
C LEU A 155 -2.57 43.92 -11.42
N THR A 156 -3.67 44.44 -10.86
CA THR A 156 -5.03 43.99 -11.22
C THR A 156 -5.41 44.38 -12.64
N ARG A 157 -5.05 45.58 -13.11
CA ARG A 157 -5.22 45.95 -14.53
C ARG A 157 -4.42 45.06 -15.49
N TRP A 158 -3.23 44.61 -15.07
CA TRP A 158 -2.46 43.63 -15.83
C TRP A 158 -3.17 42.27 -15.88
N PHE A 159 -3.74 41.81 -14.75
CA PHE A 159 -4.59 40.62 -14.74
C PHE A 159 -5.83 40.75 -15.64
N GLU A 160 -6.46 41.94 -15.72
CA GLU A 160 -7.63 42.19 -16.57
C GLU A 160 -7.32 42.15 -18.08
N TYR A 161 -6.10 42.50 -18.50
CA TYR A 161 -5.72 42.56 -19.92
C TYR A 161 -5.21 41.22 -20.47
N THR A 162 -4.86 40.27 -19.60
CA THR A 162 -4.40 38.95 -20.03
C THR A 162 -5.57 37.97 -20.07
N SER A 163 -5.77 37.30 -21.21
CA SER A 163 -6.81 36.26 -21.42
C SER A 163 -6.53 34.95 -20.67
N ASN A 164 -5.93 35.03 -19.48
CA ASN A 164 -5.12 33.98 -18.89
C ASN A 164 -5.75 33.37 -17.62
N PRO A 165 -5.41 32.11 -17.25
CA PRO A 165 -5.99 31.34 -16.14
C PRO A 165 -5.79 31.92 -14.73
N PHE A 166 -5.23 33.13 -14.60
CA PHE A 166 -4.82 33.74 -13.35
C PHE A 166 -5.86 34.69 -12.72
N LYS A 167 -7.01 34.94 -13.36
CA LYS A 167 -8.09 35.76 -12.77
C LYS A 167 -8.56 35.22 -11.39
N GLN A 168 -8.51 33.91 -11.21
CA GLN A 168 -8.80 33.22 -9.95
C GLN A 168 -7.75 33.43 -8.84
N TRP A 169 -6.55 33.93 -9.16
CA TRP A 169 -5.54 34.35 -8.18
C TRP A 169 -5.79 35.75 -7.61
N GLU A 170 -6.80 36.50 -8.09
CA GLU A 170 -7.07 37.86 -7.62
C GLU A 170 -7.36 37.91 -6.11
N LYS A 171 -8.14 36.96 -5.58
CA LYS A 171 -8.45 36.89 -4.14
C LYS A 171 -7.24 36.55 -3.27
N PRO A 172 -6.45 35.48 -3.53
CA PRO A 172 -5.27 35.18 -2.73
C PRO A 172 -4.15 36.22 -2.91
N THR A 173 -3.94 36.77 -4.11
CA THR A 173 -2.97 37.85 -4.32
C THR A 173 -3.37 39.12 -3.56
N LYS A 174 -4.66 39.47 -3.55
CA LYS A 174 -5.19 40.55 -2.72
C LYS A 174 -4.95 40.28 -1.22
N ALA A 175 -5.21 39.06 -0.76
CA ALA A 175 -4.98 38.69 0.64
C ALA A 175 -3.50 38.79 1.02
N LEU A 176 -2.59 38.23 0.20
CA LEU A 176 -1.14 38.33 0.41
C LEU A 176 -0.64 39.78 0.37
N TRP A 177 -1.18 40.59 -0.54
CA TRP A 177 -0.84 42.00 -0.65
C TRP A 177 -1.23 42.79 0.59
N HIS A 178 -2.46 42.60 1.09
CA HIS A 178 -2.91 43.22 2.34
C HIS A 178 -2.08 42.73 3.53
N LEU A 179 -1.76 41.43 3.60
CA LEU A 179 -0.96 40.86 4.67
C LEU A 179 0.45 41.45 4.69
N GLY A 180 1.13 41.53 3.53
CA GLY A 180 2.45 42.14 3.42
C GLY A 180 2.43 43.64 3.76
N THR A 181 1.39 44.36 3.32
CA THR A 181 1.22 45.78 3.63
C THR A 181 1.03 45.99 5.13
N PHE A 182 0.16 45.20 5.76
CA PHE A 182 -0.08 45.23 7.20
C PHE A 182 1.20 44.88 7.99
N GLY A 183 1.95 43.86 7.56
CA GLY A 183 3.20 43.45 8.19
C GLY A 183 4.26 44.55 8.17
N PHE A 184 4.50 45.18 7.01
CA PHE A 184 5.46 46.28 6.90
C PHE A 184 5.08 47.47 7.78
N LEU A 185 3.82 47.88 7.76
CA LEU A 185 3.35 49.02 8.58
C LEU A 185 3.45 48.73 10.08
N THR A 186 3.18 47.49 10.48
CA THR A 186 3.35 47.05 11.87
C THR A 186 4.82 47.14 12.28
N LEU A 187 5.74 46.63 11.46
CA LEU A 187 7.19 46.71 11.73
C LEU A 187 7.70 48.15 11.79
N LEU A 188 7.25 49.03 10.89
CA LEU A 188 7.58 50.45 10.90
C LEU A 188 7.20 51.09 12.23
N TRP A 189 5.94 50.91 12.65
CA TRP A 189 5.44 51.51 13.89
C TRP A 189 6.07 50.90 15.14
N LEU A 190 6.34 49.60 15.16
CA LEU A 190 7.09 48.95 16.25
C LEU A 190 8.52 49.51 16.35
N SER A 191 9.21 49.68 15.22
CA SER A 191 10.56 50.25 15.18
C SER A 191 10.59 51.70 15.66
N VAL A 192 9.66 52.53 15.20
CA VAL A 192 9.55 53.93 15.61
C VAL A 192 9.16 54.04 17.09
N SER A 193 8.23 53.21 17.55
CA SER A 193 7.86 53.12 18.96
C SER A 193 9.05 52.69 19.83
N TYR A 194 9.84 51.72 19.37
CA TYR A 194 11.07 51.30 20.05
C TYR A 194 12.08 52.45 20.14
N TYR A 195 12.31 53.16 19.03
CA TYR A 195 13.21 54.32 19.00
C TYR A 195 12.76 55.42 19.96
N ILE A 196 11.48 55.83 19.90
CA ILE A 196 10.93 56.88 20.77
C ILE A 196 11.01 56.47 22.25
N THR A 197 10.63 55.23 22.57
CA THR A 197 10.70 54.72 23.95
C THR A 197 12.13 54.59 24.47
N ASP A 198 13.15 54.50 23.60
CA ASP A 198 14.55 54.50 24.01
C ASP A 198 15.06 55.90 24.37
N LEU A 199 14.48 56.96 23.82
CA LEU A 199 14.94 58.33 24.06
C LEU A 199 14.65 58.83 25.47
N PHE A 200 13.56 58.38 26.11
CA PHE A 200 13.17 58.82 27.44
C PHE A 200 13.48 57.75 28.51
N PRO A 201 14.15 58.12 29.63
CA PRO A 201 14.50 57.17 30.69
C PRO A 201 13.28 56.43 31.27
N GLN A 202 12.19 57.15 31.55
CA GLN A 202 10.98 56.54 32.13
C GLN A 202 10.35 55.50 31.20
N SER A 203 10.18 55.81 29.90
CA SER A 203 9.64 54.84 28.96
C SER A 203 10.56 53.65 28.74
N ARG A 204 11.87 53.86 28.83
CA ARG A 204 12.87 52.79 28.71
C ARG A 204 12.77 51.80 29.87
N ILE A 205 12.63 52.30 31.10
CA ILE A 205 12.39 51.48 32.30
C ILE A 205 11.11 50.67 32.14
N TRP A 206 9.99 51.32 31.80
CA TRP A 206 8.71 50.62 31.59
C TRP A 206 8.80 49.53 30.53
N ARG A 207 9.46 49.81 29.40
CA ARG A 207 9.68 48.82 28.33
C ARG A 207 10.52 47.64 28.80
N TYR A 208 11.57 47.89 29.59
CA TYR A 208 12.42 46.85 30.15
C TYR A 208 11.63 45.96 31.13
N GLU A 209 10.86 46.55 32.04
CA GLU A 209 10.03 45.81 33.00
C GLU A 209 8.96 44.95 32.31
N ILE A 210 8.23 45.53 31.35
CA ILE A 210 7.23 44.79 30.56
C ILE A 210 7.90 43.65 29.77
N GLY A 211 9.05 43.93 29.15
CA GLY A 211 9.82 42.92 28.43
C GLY A 211 10.23 41.77 29.34
N ASN A 212 10.75 42.09 30.53
CA ASN A 212 11.18 41.11 31.52
C ASN A 212 10.01 40.24 32.01
N ILE A 213 8.84 40.83 32.27
CA ILE A 213 7.62 40.09 32.62
C ILE A 213 7.18 39.16 31.48
N LEU A 214 7.26 39.62 30.23
CA LEU A 214 6.84 38.83 29.07
C LEU A 214 7.82 37.69 28.75
N THR A 215 9.11 37.85 29.05
CA THR A 215 10.15 36.84 28.84
C THR A 215 10.40 35.97 30.06
N ALA A 216 9.90 36.36 31.24
CA ALA A 216 10.01 35.56 32.45
C ALA A 216 9.32 34.21 32.28
N ASP A 217 9.89 33.18 32.90
CA ASP A 217 9.33 31.84 32.92
C ASP A 217 8.06 31.83 33.79
N ILE A 218 6.88 31.65 33.17
CA ILE A 218 5.58 31.64 33.87
C ILE A 218 5.13 30.21 34.14
N ILE A 219 5.32 29.33 33.15
CA ILE A 219 4.87 27.93 33.21
C ILE A 219 6.09 27.02 33.01
N GLN A 220 6.26 26.07 33.93
CA GLN A 220 7.20 24.97 33.78
C GLN A 220 6.41 23.73 33.35
N PHE A 221 6.72 23.17 32.18
CA PHE A 221 6.08 21.96 31.67
C PHE A 221 7.15 20.97 31.21
N GLY A 222 7.27 19.85 31.93
CA GLY A 222 8.41 18.93 31.78
C GLY A 222 9.73 19.63 32.13
N GLU A 223 10.71 19.53 31.24
CA GLU A 223 12.00 20.25 31.34
C GLU A 223 11.94 21.66 30.73
N GLY A 224 10.87 21.98 29.97
CA GLY A 224 10.71 23.25 29.29
C GLY A 224 10.19 24.35 30.21
N ARG A 225 10.77 25.55 30.08
CA ARG A 225 10.31 26.79 30.72
C ARG A 225 9.72 27.71 29.66
N TYR A 226 8.48 28.12 29.86
CA TYR A 226 7.72 28.88 28.88
C TYR A 226 7.33 30.25 29.43
N SER A 227 7.66 31.28 28.65
CA SER A 227 7.30 32.66 28.92
C SER A 227 5.96 33.04 28.29
N ALA A 228 5.37 34.17 28.71
CA ALA A 228 4.15 34.68 28.07
C ALA A 228 4.32 34.89 26.57
N LEU A 229 5.50 35.35 26.15
CA LEU A 229 5.85 35.52 24.74
C LEU A 229 5.84 34.18 23.99
N ALA A 230 6.39 33.12 24.60
CA ALA A 230 6.36 31.79 24.02
C ALA A 230 4.92 31.31 23.81
N LEU A 231 4.05 31.47 24.82
CA LEU A 231 2.62 31.10 24.72
C LEU A 231 1.90 31.91 23.63
N LEU A 232 2.17 33.20 23.50
CA LEU A 232 1.63 34.02 22.41
C LEU A 232 2.07 33.50 21.04
N PHE A 233 3.34 33.13 20.91
CA PHE A 233 3.86 32.51 19.69
C PHE A 233 3.19 31.17 19.38
N LEU A 234 2.88 30.34 20.39
CA LEU A 234 2.10 29.10 20.19
C LEU A 234 0.76 29.38 19.52
N ILE A 235 0.02 30.34 20.09
CA ILE A 235 -1.32 30.68 19.66
C ILE A 235 -1.26 31.20 18.23
N LEU A 236 -0.31 32.11 17.95
CA LEU A 236 -0.13 32.65 16.62
C LEU A 236 0.28 31.57 15.60
N ALA A 237 1.19 30.66 15.97
CA ALA A 237 1.62 29.57 15.11
C ALA A 237 0.48 28.58 14.84
N THR A 238 -0.35 28.26 15.84
CA THR A 238 -1.53 27.41 15.71
C THR A 238 -2.56 28.04 14.76
N VAL A 239 -2.85 29.33 14.95
CA VAL A 239 -3.72 30.10 14.04
C VAL A 239 -3.12 30.14 12.63
N GLY A 240 -1.81 30.35 12.53
CA GLY A 240 -1.06 30.35 11.27
C GLY A 240 -1.18 29.03 10.51
N ILE A 241 -1.04 27.89 11.19
CA ILE A 241 -1.21 26.55 10.61
C ILE A 241 -2.65 26.33 10.14
N TRP A 242 -3.64 26.76 10.94
CA TRP A 242 -5.05 26.67 10.55
C TRP A 242 -5.33 27.48 9.27
N PHE A 243 -4.88 28.72 9.20
CA PHE A 243 -5.01 29.55 7.99
C PHE A 243 -4.21 28.99 6.80
N GLY A 244 -2.98 28.53 7.04
CA GLY A 244 -2.13 27.93 6.02
C GLY A 244 -2.77 26.69 5.41
N THR A 245 -3.28 25.78 6.25
CA THR A 245 -3.98 24.57 5.81
C THR A 245 -5.24 24.90 5.01
N ASN A 246 -6.06 25.84 5.49
CA ASN A 246 -7.23 26.33 4.76
C ASN A 246 -6.84 26.92 3.40
N GLY A 247 -5.75 27.68 3.33
CA GLY A 247 -5.21 28.25 2.10
C GLY A 247 -4.77 27.18 1.12
N VAL A 248 -4.00 26.18 1.56
CA VAL A 248 -3.55 25.05 0.73
C VAL A 248 -4.75 24.28 0.16
N ILE A 249 -5.75 23.96 0.99
CA ILE A 249 -6.96 23.25 0.53
C ILE A 249 -7.77 24.09 -0.45
N TYR A 250 -7.89 25.40 -0.20
CA TYR A 250 -8.57 26.30 -1.11
C TYR A 250 -7.89 26.31 -2.48
N VAL A 251 -6.56 26.40 -2.52
CA VAL A 251 -5.77 26.33 -3.76
C VAL A 251 -5.97 24.96 -4.43
N LEU A 252 -5.84 23.86 -3.70
CA LEU A 252 -6.05 22.52 -4.25
C LEU A 252 -7.43 22.38 -4.93
N ARG A 253 -8.50 22.82 -4.25
CA ARG A 253 -9.88 22.73 -4.72
C ARG A 253 -10.11 23.57 -5.98
N VAL A 254 -9.59 24.79 -5.99
CA VAL A 254 -9.78 25.74 -7.09
C VAL A 254 -8.94 25.40 -8.31
N TYR A 255 -7.72 24.87 -8.15
CA TYR A 255 -6.78 24.68 -9.27
C TYR A 255 -6.67 23.25 -9.78
N ILE A 256 -6.57 22.27 -8.88
CA ILE A 256 -6.24 20.89 -9.26
C ILE A 256 -7.53 20.09 -9.43
N LEU A 257 -8.38 20.09 -8.40
CA LEU A 257 -9.59 19.27 -8.36
C LEU A 257 -10.65 19.75 -9.35
N SER A 258 -10.82 21.06 -9.51
CA SER A 258 -11.76 21.64 -10.47
C SER A 258 -11.38 21.32 -11.92
N ARG A 259 -10.07 21.29 -12.24
CA ARG A 259 -9.56 20.99 -13.58
C ARG A 259 -9.56 19.51 -13.91
N ALA A 260 -9.43 18.67 -12.90
CA ALA A 260 -9.43 17.22 -13.04
C ALA A 260 -10.82 16.62 -13.37
N ARG A 261 -11.87 17.46 -13.56
CA ARG A 261 -13.26 17.03 -13.82
C ARG A 261 -13.78 15.98 -12.83
N LEU A 262 -13.23 15.97 -11.61
CA LEU A 262 -13.65 15.04 -10.56
C LEU A 262 -15.05 15.40 -10.09
N GLU A 263 -15.84 14.38 -9.75
CA GLU A 263 -17.13 14.57 -9.10
C GLU A 263 -16.97 15.36 -7.80
N ARG A 264 -17.94 16.24 -7.51
CA ARG A 264 -17.89 17.12 -6.34
C ARG A 264 -17.73 16.35 -5.03
N ARG A 265 -18.34 15.16 -4.94
CA ARG A 265 -18.21 14.26 -3.79
C ARG A 265 -16.76 13.80 -3.57
N VAL A 266 -16.04 13.42 -4.63
CA VAL A 266 -14.62 13.00 -4.54
C VAL A 266 -13.75 14.18 -4.12
N GLN A 267 -14.01 15.37 -4.67
CA GLN A 267 -13.28 16.59 -4.30
C GLN A 267 -13.38 16.91 -2.81
N ASP A 268 -14.58 16.74 -2.23
CA ASP A 268 -14.83 17.00 -0.82
C ASP A 268 -14.11 15.99 0.08
N ILE A 269 -14.16 14.70 -0.27
CA ILE A 269 -13.44 13.64 0.48
C ILE A 269 -11.94 13.90 0.47
N VAL A 270 -11.34 14.17 -0.69
CA VAL A 270 -9.90 14.46 -0.82
C VAL A 270 -9.52 15.70 -0.01
N SER A 271 -10.35 16.74 -0.03
CA SER A 271 -10.10 17.98 0.71
C SER A 271 -10.12 17.76 2.24
N VAL A 272 -11.05 16.94 2.74
CA VAL A 272 -11.13 16.59 4.16
C VAL A 272 -9.94 15.72 4.56
N LEU A 273 -9.60 14.70 3.78
CA LEU A 273 -8.48 13.81 4.08
C LEU A 273 -7.15 14.59 4.13
N LEU A 274 -6.89 15.43 3.12
CA LEU A 274 -5.68 16.24 3.09
C LEU A 274 -5.66 17.26 4.24
N ARG A 275 -6.81 17.82 4.62
CA ARG A 275 -6.91 18.69 5.81
C ARG A 275 -6.45 17.97 7.07
N CYS A 276 -6.94 16.76 7.30
CA CYS A 276 -6.56 15.98 8.48
C CYS A 276 -5.05 15.70 8.48
N VAL A 277 -4.47 15.31 7.36
CA VAL A 277 -3.02 15.05 7.24
C VAL A 277 -2.20 16.32 7.50
N LEU A 278 -2.57 17.45 6.88
CA LEU A 278 -1.85 18.71 7.05
C LEU A 278 -1.96 19.25 8.49
N LEU A 279 -3.14 19.16 9.11
CA LEU A 279 -3.31 19.55 10.51
C LEU A 279 -2.53 18.64 11.45
N PHE A 280 -2.55 17.33 11.22
CA PHE A 280 -1.77 16.37 12.00
C PHE A 280 -0.27 16.68 11.92
N LEU A 281 0.25 16.92 10.71
CA LEU A 281 1.65 17.30 10.52
C LEU A 281 1.97 18.66 11.17
N GLY A 282 1.06 19.63 11.07
CA GLY A 282 1.21 20.93 11.71
C GLY A 282 1.29 20.81 13.25
N VAL A 283 0.46 19.95 13.85
CA VAL A 283 0.52 19.65 15.29
C VAL A 283 1.86 19.03 15.66
N LEU A 284 2.37 18.06 14.91
CA LEU A 284 3.68 17.46 15.16
C LEU A 284 4.80 18.51 15.15
N ILE A 285 4.79 19.40 14.16
CA ILE A 285 5.76 20.50 14.07
C ILE A 285 5.66 21.42 15.29
N LEU A 286 4.45 21.78 15.72
CA LEU A 286 4.26 22.60 16.92
C LEU A 286 4.81 21.92 18.17
N LEU A 287 4.52 20.64 18.39
CA LEU A 287 5.02 19.89 19.53
C LEU A 287 6.56 19.88 19.56
N GLN A 288 7.19 19.64 18.40
CA GLN A 288 8.65 19.58 18.30
C GLN A 288 9.32 20.96 18.48
N LEU A 289 8.72 22.03 17.95
CA LEU A 289 9.17 23.41 18.21
C LEU A 289 9.10 23.77 19.70
N TRP A 290 8.23 23.10 20.44
CA TRP A 290 8.04 23.28 21.87
C TRP A 290 8.93 22.37 22.70
N GLY A 291 9.81 21.56 22.07
CA GLY A 291 10.67 20.63 22.79
C GLY A 291 9.90 19.46 23.42
N ILE A 292 8.63 19.27 23.05
CA ILE A 292 7.87 18.08 23.44
C ILE A 292 8.27 16.96 22.50
N ASP A 293 8.76 15.86 23.06
CA ASP A 293 9.12 14.69 22.28
C ASP A 293 7.88 14.05 21.64
N ALA A 294 7.71 14.28 20.34
CA ALA A 294 6.63 13.72 19.54
C ALA A 294 6.96 12.32 18.99
N SER A 295 8.04 11.68 19.45
CA SER A 295 8.45 10.34 19.01
C SER A 295 7.35 9.31 19.21
N SER A 296 6.69 9.30 20.38
CA SER A 296 5.59 8.37 20.66
C SER A 296 4.42 8.53 19.69
N LEU A 297 4.06 9.77 19.33
CA LEU A 297 2.99 10.04 18.37
C LEU A 297 3.41 9.67 16.94
N THR A 298 4.70 9.83 16.62
CA THR A 298 5.28 9.42 15.33
C THR A 298 5.30 7.89 15.19
N ILE A 299 5.65 7.17 16.26
CA ILE A 299 5.57 5.70 16.31
C ILE A 299 4.13 5.25 16.10
N LEU A 300 3.18 5.85 16.82
CA LEU A 300 1.75 5.55 16.68
C LEU A 300 1.27 5.82 15.24
N ALA A 301 1.62 6.97 14.67
CA ALA A 301 1.31 7.32 13.29
C ALA A 301 1.94 6.36 12.28
N SER A 302 3.14 5.84 12.58
CA SER A 302 3.81 4.85 11.73
C SER A 302 3.04 3.53 11.73
N VAL A 303 2.60 3.04 12.90
CA VAL A 303 1.78 1.82 13.02
C VAL A 303 0.44 2.00 12.30
N PHE A 304 -0.25 3.12 12.51
CA PHE A 304 -1.48 3.42 11.77
C PHE A 304 -1.23 3.55 10.26
N GLY A 305 -0.13 4.16 9.85
CA GLY A 305 0.26 4.31 8.45
C GLY A 305 0.48 2.96 7.78
N VAL A 306 1.17 2.04 8.46
CA VAL A 306 1.35 0.66 8.00
C VAL A 306 0.00 -0.07 7.90
N GLY A 307 -0.86 0.04 8.93
CA GLY A 307 -2.20 -0.56 8.91
C GLY A 307 -3.08 -0.04 7.76
N ILE A 308 -3.07 1.27 7.52
CA ILE A 308 -3.76 1.90 6.39
C ILE A 308 -3.15 1.43 5.06
N GLY A 309 -1.82 1.32 4.98
CA GLY A 309 -1.10 0.81 3.80
C GLY A 309 -1.52 -0.61 3.43
N PHE A 310 -1.59 -1.51 4.41
CA PHE A 310 -2.12 -2.87 4.20
C PHE A 310 -3.59 -2.84 3.77
N GLY A 311 -4.43 -2.01 4.39
CA GLY A 311 -5.83 -1.86 3.99
C GLY A 311 -6.01 -1.34 2.56
N LEU A 312 -5.07 -0.55 2.04
CA LEU A 312 -5.10 0.04 0.70
C LEU A 312 -4.28 -0.75 -0.34
N GLN A 313 -3.69 -1.87 0.03
CA GLN A 313 -2.80 -2.65 -0.83
C GLN A 313 -3.50 -3.09 -2.12
N ASN A 314 -4.70 -3.66 -2.01
CA ASN A 314 -5.46 -4.13 -3.18
C ASN A 314 -5.87 -3.01 -4.12
N ILE A 315 -6.21 -1.83 -3.58
CA ILE A 315 -6.56 -0.66 -4.41
C ILE A 315 -5.33 -0.18 -5.16
N THR A 316 -4.18 -0.14 -4.49
CA THR A 316 -2.90 0.26 -5.08
C THR A 316 -2.46 -0.73 -6.16
N ASN A 317 -2.54 -2.04 -5.90
CA ASN A 317 -2.22 -3.08 -6.87
C ASN A 317 -3.07 -2.93 -8.15
N ASN A 318 -4.39 -2.78 -8.00
CA ASN A 318 -5.28 -2.57 -9.13
C ASN A 318 -4.99 -1.29 -9.92
N PHE A 319 -4.66 -0.20 -9.22
CA PHE A 319 -4.31 1.06 -9.88
C PHE A 319 -3.01 0.95 -10.69
N VAL A 320 -1.96 0.40 -10.07
CA VAL A 320 -0.67 0.17 -10.74
C VAL A 320 -0.84 -0.79 -11.92
N SER A 321 -1.65 -1.84 -11.75
CA SER A 321 -1.97 -2.79 -12.82
C SER A 321 -2.68 -2.12 -14.00
N GLY A 322 -3.64 -1.24 -13.72
CA GLY A 322 -4.32 -0.44 -14.77
C GLY A 322 -3.38 0.48 -15.52
N PHE A 323 -2.42 1.10 -14.81
CA PHE A 323 -1.38 1.92 -15.42
C PHE A 323 -0.47 1.08 -16.33
N ILE A 324 -0.01 -0.08 -15.88
CA ILE A 324 0.82 -1.01 -16.67
C ILE A 324 0.07 -1.47 -17.92
N ILE A 325 -1.17 -1.93 -17.78
CA ILE A 325 -2.01 -2.36 -18.92
C ILE A 325 -2.15 -1.23 -19.95
N THR A 326 -2.36 0.01 -19.49
CA THR A 326 -2.49 1.16 -20.40
C THR A 326 -1.19 1.50 -21.11
N LEU A 327 -0.05 1.34 -20.43
CA LEU A 327 1.29 1.64 -20.94
C LEU A 327 1.78 0.58 -21.92
N GLU A 328 1.76 -0.69 -21.52
CA GLU A 328 2.29 -1.82 -22.30
C GLU A 328 1.29 -2.35 -23.33
N ARG A 329 0.00 -2.09 -23.12
CA ARG A 329 -1.12 -2.51 -23.99
C ARG A 329 -1.14 -4.01 -24.32
N PRO A 330 -0.99 -4.93 -23.34
CA PRO A 330 -1.15 -6.37 -23.58
C PRO A 330 -2.59 -6.73 -23.99
N ILE A 331 -3.56 -5.95 -23.51
CA ILE A 331 -4.97 -5.96 -23.92
C ILE A 331 -5.39 -4.54 -24.26
N GLN A 332 -6.24 -4.40 -25.28
CA GLN A 332 -6.76 -3.13 -25.75
C GLN A 332 -8.29 -3.16 -25.81
N VAL A 333 -8.91 -1.98 -25.79
CA VAL A 333 -10.36 -1.86 -26.01
C VAL A 333 -10.70 -2.36 -27.41
N GLY A 334 -11.64 -3.30 -27.48
CA GLY A 334 -12.02 -4.01 -28.70
C GLY A 334 -11.41 -5.41 -28.85
N ASP A 335 -10.42 -5.78 -28.03
CA ASP A 335 -9.83 -7.12 -28.08
C ASP A 335 -10.81 -8.17 -27.57
N PHE A 336 -10.91 -9.30 -28.28
CA PHE A 336 -11.61 -10.49 -27.81
C PHE A 336 -10.65 -11.36 -27.00
N ILE A 337 -10.92 -11.49 -25.70
CA ILE A 337 -10.01 -12.12 -24.74
C ILE A 337 -10.71 -13.20 -23.92
N ASN A 338 -9.91 -14.08 -23.35
CA ASN A 338 -10.32 -15.05 -22.34
C ASN A 338 -9.41 -14.91 -21.10
N VAL A 339 -10.01 -14.79 -19.92
CA VAL A 339 -9.33 -14.66 -18.62
C VAL A 339 -9.91 -15.69 -17.66
N GLY A 340 -9.16 -16.77 -17.42
CA GLY A 340 -9.68 -17.95 -16.72
C GLY A 340 -10.81 -18.60 -17.52
N GLU A 341 -12.01 -18.63 -16.95
CA GLU A 341 -13.23 -19.14 -17.58
C GLU A 341 -14.06 -18.05 -18.28
N LEU A 342 -13.68 -16.78 -18.12
CA LEU A 342 -14.45 -15.65 -18.59
C LEU A 342 -14.01 -15.23 -19.99
N MET A 343 -14.93 -15.31 -20.95
CA MET A 343 -14.67 -14.94 -22.33
C MET A 343 -15.52 -13.74 -22.79
N GLY A 344 -14.89 -12.76 -23.43
CA GLY A 344 -15.61 -11.61 -23.96
C GLY A 344 -14.72 -10.56 -24.65
N THR A 345 -15.34 -9.44 -25.03
CA THR A 345 -14.67 -8.31 -25.68
C THR A 345 -14.42 -7.19 -24.69
N VAL A 346 -13.21 -6.63 -24.66
CA VAL A 346 -12.87 -5.51 -23.78
C VAL A 346 -13.62 -4.25 -24.23
N GLU A 347 -14.50 -3.71 -23.40
CA GLU A 347 -15.26 -2.48 -23.70
C GLU A 347 -14.53 -1.23 -23.18
N LYS A 348 -13.93 -1.33 -21.99
CA LYS A 348 -13.32 -0.17 -21.33
C LYS A 348 -12.29 -0.62 -20.31
N ILE A 349 -11.13 0.04 -20.34
CA ILE A 349 -10.07 -0.12 -19.34
C ILE A 349 -10.12 1.10 -18.41
N GLY A 350 -10.53 0.88 -17.16
CA GLY A 350 -10.53 1.90 -16.12
C GLY A 350 -9.27 1.88 -15.28
N ALA A 351 -9.15 2.83 -14.34
CA ALA A 351 -7.97 2.92 -13.47
C ALA A 351 -7.78 1.69 -12.57
N ARG A 352 -8.88 1.08 -12.08
CA ARG A 352 -8.83 -0.06 -11.13
C ARG A 352 -9.42 -1.37 -11.67
N SER A 353 -10.19 -1.29 -12.74
CA SER A 353 -10.92 -2.42 -13.30
C SER A 353 -11.13 -2.26 -14.79
N THR A 354 -11.25 -3.39 -15.48
CA THR A 354 -11.57 -3.47 -16.91
C THR A 354 -12.94 -4.10 -17.07
N GLU A 355 -13.75 -3.54 -17.96
CA GLU A 355 -15.09 -3.97 -18.31
C GLU A 355 -15.02 -4.84 -19.57
N ILE A 356 -15.53 -6.07 -19.50
CA ILE A 356 -15.56 -7.03 -20.61
C ILE A 356 -17.01 -7.41 -20.90
N ALA A 357 -17.46 -7.27 -22.15
CA ALA A 357 -18.77 -7.76 -22.58
C ALA A 357 -18.69 -9.21 -23.09
N THR A 358 -19.47 -10.10 -22.49
CA THR A 358 -19.57 -11.50 -22.93
C THR A 358 -20.37 -11.62 -24.23
N LEU A 359 -20.39 -12.83 -24.80
CA LEU A 359 -21.23 -13.13 -25.96
C LEU A 359 -22.74 -13.04 -25.64
N ASP A 360 -23.10 -13.19 -24.36
CA ASP A 360 -24.47 -13.06 -23.84
C ASP A 360 -24.86 -11.61 -23.53
N GLN A 361 -24.04 -10.62 -23.93
CA GLN A 361 -24.25 -9.19 -23.69
C GLN A 361 -24.28 -8.80 -22.20
N VAL A 362 -23.55 -9.54 -21.36
CA VAL A 362 -23.36 -9.18 -19.95
C VAL A 362 -21.99 -8.52 -19.79
N THR A 363 -21.94 -7.38 -19.09
CA THR A 363 -20.68 -6.70 -18.76
C THR A 363 -20.13 -7.26 -17.45
N ILE A 364 -18.92 -7.82 -17.52
CA ILE A 364 -18.16 -8.31 -16.38
C ILE A 364 -17.09 -7.29 -16.02
N ILE A 365 -17.03 -6.91 -14.73
CA ILE A 365 -16.05 -5.97 -14.21
C ILE A 365 -14.94 -6.76 -13.53
N ILE A 366 -13.74 -6.75 -14.12
CA ILE A 366 -12.59 -7.50 -13.62
C ILE A 366 -11.57 -6.53 -13.01
N PRO A 367 -11.08 -6.77 -11.78
CA PRO A 367 -9.98 -6.00 -11.21
C PRO A 367 -8.74 -6.06 -12.11
N ASN A 368 -8.07 -4.92 -12.29
CA ASN A 368 -6.93 -4.85 -13.22
C ASN A 368 -5.77 -5.78 -12.82
N SER A 369 -5.58 -6.04 -11.52
CA SER A 369 -4.51 -6.93 -11.05
C SER A 369 -4.67 -8.36 -11.59
N ARG A 370 -5.91 -8.80 -11.81
CA ARG A 370 -6.21 -10.15 -12.33
C ARG A 370 -5.58 -10.43 -13.70
N PHE A 371 -5.43 -9.39 -14.54
CA PHE A 371 -4.82 -9.52 -15.87
C PHE A 371 -3.28 -9.58 -15.85
N LEU A 372 -2.67 -9.17 -14.74
CA LEU A 372 -1.22 -9.30 -14.54
C LEU A 372 -0.86 -10.54 -13.71
N GLU A 373 -1.76 -10.98 -12.85
CA GLU A 373 -1.58 -12.14 -11.97
C GLU A 373 -1.91 -13.47 -12.68
N ASN A 374 -2.85 -13.47 -13.62
CA ASN A 374 -3.30 -14.69 -14.33
C ASN A 374 -2.97 -14.66 -15.82
N GLU A 375 -2.98 -15.84 -16.43
CA GLU A 375 -2.87 -15.98 -17.88
C GLU A 375 -4.08 -15.36 -18.60
N VAL A 376 -3.81 -14.62 -19.67
CA VAL A 376 -4.82 -13.98 -20.52
C VAL A 376 -4.60 -14.43 -21.96
N ILE A 377 -5.60 -15.08 -22.55
CA ILE A 377 -5.58 -15.46 -23.96
C ILE A 377 -6.22 -14.33 -24.76
N ASN A 378 -5.42 -13.57 -25.49
CA ASN A 378 -5.91 -12.51 -26.38
C ASN A 378 -5.97 -13.00 -27.83
N TRP A 379 -7.19 -13.23 -28.33
CA TRP A 379 -7.43 -13.76 -29.69
C TRP A 379 -7.26 -12.70 -30.79
N SER A 380 -7.18 -11.42 -30.39
CA SER A 380 -7.12 -10.28 -31.32
C SER A 380 -5.81 -9.50 -31.23
N HIS A 381 -4.84 -9.97 -30.43
CA HIS A 381 -3.60 -9.26 -30.17
C HIS A 381 -2.75 -9.11 -31.45
N GLY A 382 -2.55 -7.88 -31.90
CA GLY A 382 -1.76 -7.55 -33.10
C GLY A 382 -2.41 -7.95 -34.44
N SER A 383 -3.23 -8.99 -34.47
CA SER A 383 -4.00 -9.43 -35.64
C SER A 383 -5.28 -10.13 -35.20
N ALA A 384 -6.40 -9.82 -35.87
CA ALA A 384 -7.68 -10.50 -35.65
C ALA A 384 -7.75 -11.89 -36.32
N ILE A 385 -6.66 -12.34 -36.97
CA ILE A 385 -6.61 -13.65 -37.62
C ILE A 385 -6.38 -14.73 -36.56
N SER A 386 -7.38 -15.57 -36.32
CA SER A 386 -7.33 -16.69 -35.38
C SER A 386 -7.56 -18.03 -36.08
N ARG A 387 -6.85 -19.07 -35.64
CA ARG A 387 -7.03 -20.44 -36.14
C ARG A 387 -8.07 -21.18 -35.31
N LEU A 388 -9.05 -21.77 -35.98
CA LEU A 388 -10.06 -22.63 -35.39
C LEU A 388 -9.73 -24.09 -35.69
N HIS A 389 -9.97 -24.91 -34.68
CA HIS A 389 -9.73 -26.34 -34.65
C HIS A 389 -11.08 -27.07 -34.64
N LEU A 390 -11.29 -27.99 -35.58
CA LEU A 390 -12.51 -28.79 -35.74
C LEU A 390 -12.12 -30.27 -35.88
N PRO A 391 -12.28 -31.08 -34.82
CA PRO A 391 -12.04 -32.52 -34.88
C PRO A 391 -13.20 -33.23 -35.57
N ILE A 392 -12.89 -34.09 -36.55
CA ILE A 392 -13.87 -34.85 -37.34
C ILE A 392 -13.48 -36.33 -37.35
N GLY A 393 -14.38 -37.20 -36.92
CA GLY A 393 -14.23 -38.66 -37.01
C GLY A 393 -15.01 -39.25 -38.17
N VAL A 394 -14.39 -40.14 -38.95
CA VAL A 394 -15.06 -40.90 -40.04
C VAL A 394 -14.81 -42.40 -39.88
N ALA A 395 -15.60 -43.23 -40.56
CA ALA A 395 -15.51 -44.68 -40.43
C ALA A 395 -14.20 -45.24 -41.04
N TYR A 396 -13.72 -46.37 -40.50
CA TYR A 396 -12.46 -47.02 -40.89
C TYR A 396 -12.42 -47.51 -42.34
N ASP A 397 -13.58 -47.75 -42.95
CA ASP A 397 -13.74 -48.16 -44.35
C ASP A 397 -13.72 -46.98 -45.33
N SER A 398 -13.58 -45.74 -44.84
CA SER A 398 -13.58 -44.53 -45.67
C SER A 398 -12.23 -44.30 -46.38
N ASP A 399 -12.28 -43.92 -47.65
CA ASP A 399 -11.08 -43.47 -48.39
C ASP A 399 -10.57 -42.13 -47.84
N ILE A 400 -9.40 -42.17 -47.21
CA ILE A 400 -8.71 -41.01 -46.59
C ILE A 400 -8.52 -39.86 -47.59
N ALA A 401 -8.20 -40.15 -48.86
CA ALA A 401 -8.00 -39.13 -49.88
C ALA A 401 -9.32 -38.45 -50.25
N LEU A 402 -10.40 -39.22 -50.31
CA LEU A 402 -11.75 -38.71 -50.57
C LEU A 402 -12.27 -37.87 -49.38
N VAL A 403 -12.03 -38.32 -48.15
CA VAL A 403 -12.37 -37.57 -46.92
C VAL A 403 -11.70 -36.20 -46.93
N LYS A 404 -10.39 -36.15 -47.16
CA LYS A 404 -9.65 -34.89 -47.24
C LYS A 404 -10.24 -33.94 -48.30
N LYS A 405 -10.62 -34.47 -49.46
CA LYS A 405 -11.26 -33.68 -50.53
C LYS A 405 -12.63 -33.15 -50.11
N ALA A 406 -13.47 -33.99 -49.51
CA ALA A 406 -14.81 -33.62 -49.06
C ALA A 406 -14.78 -32.54 -47.96
N LEU A 407 -13.85 -32.66 -47.01
CA LEU A 407 -13.64 -31.66 -45.94
C LEU A 407 -13.17 -30.31 -46.51
N LEU A 408 -12.16 -30.32 -47.40
CA LEU A 408 -11.69 -29.09 -48.05
C LEU A 408 -12.76 -28.43 -48.92
N GLU A 409 -13.64 -29.21 -49.54
CA GLU A 409 -14.76 -28.68 -50.32
C GLU A 409 -15.80 -27.97 -49.45
N ALA A 410 -16.10 -28.50 -48.25
CA ALA A 410 -17.01 -27.88 -47.30
C ALA A 410 -16.48 -26.51 -46.83
N ILE A 411 -15.21 -26.48 -46.43
CA ILE A 411 -14.58 -25.28 -45.86
C ILE A 411 -14.56 -24.12 -46.86
N ARG A 412 -14.24 -24.39 -48.13
CA ARG A 412 -14.07 -23.36 -49.18
C ARG A 412 -15.34 -22.55 -49.48
N ARG A 413 -16.52 -23.05 -49.09
CA ARG A 413 -17.79 -22.35 -49.33
C ARG A 413 -18.14 -21.36 -48.23
N HIS A 414 -17.50 -21.42 -47.07
CA HIS A 414 -17.88 -20.62 -45.92
C HIS A 414 -17.31 -19.19 -46.00
N PRO A 415 -18.14 -18.13 -45.94
CA PRO A 415 -17.70 -16.74 -46.18
C PRO A 415 -16.77 -16.19 -45.10
N GLU A 416 -16.91 -16.64 -43.85
CA GLU A 416 -16.09 -16.18 -42.71
C GLU A 416 -14.75 -16.93 -42.59
N VAL A 417 -14.48 -17.91 -43.47
CA VAL A 417 -13.19 -18.63 -43.49
C VAL A 417 -12.22 -17.93 -44.43
N LEU A 418 -11.06 -17.58 -43.90
CA LEU A 418 -9.96 -17.02 -44.67
C LEU A 418 -9.30 -18.11 -45.53
N MET A 419 -9.12 -17.80 -46.81
CA MET A 419 -8.38 -18.64 -47.75
C MET A 419 -6.87 -18.38 -47.74
N ARG A 420 -6.45 -17.29 -47.07
CA ARG A 420 -5.06 -16.94 -46.78
C ARG A 420 -4.99 -16.46 -45.32
N PRO A 421 -4.40 -17.22 -44.39
CA PRO A 421 -3.73 -18.53 -44.58
C PRO A 421 -4.65 -19.63 -45.12
N LYS A 422 -4.08 -20.62 -45.81
CA LYS A 422 -4.86 -21.68 -46.48
C LYS A 422 -5.39 -22.67 -45.45
N PRO A 423 -6.69 -23.05 -45.48
CA PRO A 423 -7.22 -24.13 -44.66
C PRO A 423 -6.49 -25.46 -44.84
N GLU A 424 -6.31 -26.18 -43.74
CA GLU A 424 -5.58 -27.45 -43.70
C GLU A 424 -6.44 -28.56 -43.10
N VAL A 425 -6.19 -29.79 -43.54
CA VAL A 425 -6.84 -30.99 -43.03
C VAL A 425 -5.74 -32.00 -42.75
N PHE A 426 -5.59 -32.34 -41.48
CA PHE A 426 -4.63 -33.33 -41.02
C PHE A 426 -5.35 -34.61 -40.66
N PHE A 427 -4.78 -35.75 -41.05
CA PHE A 427 -5.13 -37.02 -40.45
C PHE A 427 -4.35 -37.13 -39.14
N GLN A 428 -5.03 -37.10 -38.01
CA GLN A 428 -4.37 -37.05 -36.69
C GLN A 428 -3.98 -38.44 -36.20
N SER A 429 -4.94 -39.36 -36.15
CA SER A 429 -4.74 -40.67 -35.55
C SER A 429 -5.84 -41.65 -35.97
N PHE A 430 -5.53 -42.93 -35.75
CA PHE A 430 -6.51 -44.01 -35.69
C PHE A 430 -7.10 -44.03 -34.27
N GLY A 431 -8.37 -43.67 -34.12
CA GLY A 431 -9.07 -43.66 -32.83
C GLY A 431 -9.88 -44.94 -32.59
N ASP A 432 -10.39 -45.13 -31.38
CA ASP A 432 -11.06 -46.39 -30.97
C ASP A 432 -12.20 -46.81 -31.91
N ASN A 433 -12.94 -45.84 -32.46
CA ASN A 433 -14.13 -46.07 -33.28
C ASN A 433 -14.12 -45.33 -34.62
N SER A 434 -13.10 -44.49 -34.87
CA SER A 434 -13.04 -43.60 -36.03
C SER A 434 -11.62 -43.31 -36.49
N LEU A 435 -11.49 -42.99 -37.77
CA LEU A 435 -10.35 -42.27 -38.34
C LEU A 435 -10.48 -40.79 -37.97
N ASN A 436 -9.55 -40.28 -37.17
CA ASN A 436 -9.62 -38.92 -36.64
C ASN A 436 -8.89 -37.93 -37.54
N PHE A 437 -9.62 -36.91 -37.99
CA PHE A 437 -9.12 -35.80 -38.77
C PHE A 437 -9.25 -34.50 -37.98
N GLU A 438 -8.34 -33.57 -38.24
CA GLU A 438 -8.39 -32.23 -37.69
C GLU A 438 -8.45 -31.23 -38.83
N VAL A 439 -9.55 -30.49 -38.86
CA VAL A 439 -9.77 -29.43 -39.81
C VAL A 439 -9.34 -28.11 -39.16
N MET A 440 -8.31 -27.49 -39.75
CA MET A 440 -7.78 -26.21 -39.31
C MET A 440 -8.18 -25.11 -40.29
N VAL A 441 -8.92 -24.12 -39.79
CA VAL A 441 -9.39 -22.98 -40.59
C VAL A 441 -9.00 -21.67 -39.91
N TRP A 442 -8.87 -20.60 -40.66
CA TRP A 442 -8.57 -19.28 -40.12
C TRP A 442 -9.80 -18.39 -40.24
N THR A 443 -10.13 -17.64 -39.20
CA THR A 443 -11.18 -16.61 -39.18
C THR A 443 -10.55 -15.25 -38.95
N GLY A 444 -11.11 -14.20 -39.57
CA GLY A 444 -10.73 -12.81 -39.32
C GLY A 444 -11.50 -12.16 -38.18
N GLU A 445 -12.48 -12.85 -37.60
CA GLU A 445 -13.32 -12.33 -36.53
C GLU A 445 -13.45 -13.39 -35.41
N PRO A 446 -12.51 -13.41 -34.44
CA PRO A 446 -12.45 -14.44 -33.41
C PRO A 446 -13.71 -14.49 -32.53
N ARG A 447 -14.39 -13.36 -32.34
CA ARG A 447 -15.66 -13.27 -31.59
C ARG A 447 -16.75 -14.18 -32.18
N LYS A 448 -16.75 -14.42 -33.50
CA LYS A 448 -17.73 -15.27 -34.18
C LYS A 448 -17.35 -16.76 -34.18
N GLN A 449 -16.25 -17.15 -33.54
CA GLN A 449 -15.71 -18.52 -33.66
C GLN A 449 -16.72 -19.64 -33.41
N PHE A 450 -17.62 -19.47 -32.44
CA PHE A 450 -18.62 -20.49 -32.10
C PHE A 450 -19.64 -20.67 -33.24
N LYS A 451 -20.09 -19.54 -33.80
CA LYS A 451 -20.98 -19.54 -34.97
C LYS A 451 -20.29 -20.14 -36.18
N VAL A 452 -19.06 -19.71 -36.48
CA VAL A 452 -18.28 -20.24 -37.63
C VAL A 452 -18.03 -21.74 -37.49
N LYS A 453 -17.69 -22.24 -36.30
CA LYS A 453 -17.54 -23.68 -36.05
C LYS A 453 -18.85 -24.45 -36.28
N SER A 454 -19.97 -23.91 -35.80
CA SER A 454 -21.28 -24.52 -36.00
C SER A 454 -21.66 -24.59 -37.48
N ASP A 455 -21.54 -23.48 -38.20
CA ASP A 455 -21.83 -23.39 -39.64
C ASP A 455 -20.94 -24.34 -40.44
N LEU A 456 -19.65 -24.44 -40.11
CA LEU A 456 -18.73 -25.39 -40.73
C LEU A 456 -19.08 -26.84 -40.44
N ASN A 457 -19.51 -27.18 -39.22
CA ASN A 457 -19.94 -28.54 -38.90
C ASN A 457 -21.15 -28.97 -39.75
N TYR A 458 -22.12 -28.08 -39.98
CA TYR A 458 -23.23 -28.34 -40.89
C TYR A 458 -22.77 -28.57 -42.33
N GLU A 459 -21.86 -27.74 -42.83
CA GLU A 459 -21.31 -27.87 -44.20
C GLU A 459 -20.45 -29.13 -44.37
N ILE A 460 -19.67 -29.50 -43.34
CA ILE A 460 -18.85 -30.70 -43.32
C ILE A 460 -19.74 -31.93 -43.37
N GLU A 461 -20.75 -32.02 -42.51
CA GLU A 461 -21.69 -33.13 -42.47
C GLU A 461 -22.40 -33.31 -43.83
N ALA A 462 -22.90 -32.21 -44.41
CA ALA A 462 -23.54 -32.23 -45.73
C ALA A 462 -22.58 -32.65 -46.85
N SER A 463 -21.29 -32.32 -46.74
CA SER A 463 -20.25 -32.72 -47.70
C SER A 463 -19.88 -34.19 -47.57
N LEU A 464 -19.71 -34.70 -46.35
CA LEU A 464 -19.43 -36.11 -46.09
C LEU A 464 -20.59 -36.99 -46.60
N ARG A 465 -21.83 -36.58 -46.33
CA ARG A 465 -23.03 -37.27 -46.81
C ARG A 465 -23.10 -37.34 -48.34
N ARG A 466 -22.81 -36.24 -49.05
CA ARG A 466 -22.79 -36.22 -50.53
C ARG A 466 -21.74 -37.18 -51.12
N HIS A 467 -20.61 -37.34 -50.44
CA HIS A 467 -19.54 -38.25 -50.84
C HIS A 467 -19.73 -39.68 -50.31
N LYS A 468 -20.86 -39.98 -49.65
CA LYS A 468 -21.18 -41.28 -49.03
C LYS A 468 -20.13 -41.73 -48.01
N ILE A 469 -19.53 -40.78 -47.30
CA ILE A 469 -18.60 -41.05 -46.20
C ILE A 469 -19.42 -41.20 -44.92
N SER A 470 -19.24 -42.33 -44.22
CA SER A 470 -19.98 -42.64 -43.00
C SER A 470 -19.32 -42.02 -41.77
N ILE A 471 -20.14 -41.45 -40.88
CA ILE A 471 -19.70 -41.05 -39.53
C ILE A 471 -20.05 -42.24 -38.61
N PRO A 472 -19.06 -42.87 -37.97
CA PRO A 472 -19.28 -44.11 -37.25
C PRO A 472 -19.97 -43.84 -35.91
N PHE A 473 -20.91 -44.72 -35.55
CA PHE A 473 -21.29 -44.90 -34.15
C PHE A 473 -20.16 -45.62 -33.41
N PRO A 474 -20.14 -45.57 -32.06
CA PRO A 474 -19.23 -46.41 -31.27
C PRO A 474 -19.32 -47.88 -31.73
N GLN A 475 -18.18 -48.44 -32.13
CA GLN A 475 -18.06 -49.82 -32.61
C GLN A 475 -17.69 -50.73 -31.45
N ARG A 476 -18.23 -51.95 -31.44
CA ARG A 476 -17.88 -52.98 -30.46
C ARG A 476 -17.86 -54.33 -31.13
N ASP A 477 -16.71 -54.99 -31.07
CA ASP A 477 -16.58 -56.38 -31.48
C ASP A 477 -16.97 -57.29 -30.31
N LEU A 478 -18.17 -57.85 -30.39
CA LEU A 478 -18.68 -58.78 -29.38
C LEU A 478 -18.30 -60.22 -29.73
N HIS A 479 -17.36 -60.77 -28.97
CA HIS A 479 -17.04 -62.19 -29.02
C HIS A 479 -17.99 -62.98 -28.11
N VAL A 480 -19.13 -63.40 -28.64
CA VAL A 480 -20.10 -64.23 -27.90
C VAL A 480 -19.56 -65.65 -27.76
N ARG A 481 -19.38 -66.14 -26.52
CA ARG A 481 -19.02 -67.52 -26.21
C ARG A 481 -20.16 -68.20 -25.45
N SER A 482 -20.71 -69.27 -26.00
CA SER A 482 -21.69 -70.14 -25.31
C SER A 482 -21.40 -71.60 -25.66
N PRO A 483 -21.39 -72.52 -24.67
CA PRO A 483 -21.18 -73.95 -24.90
C PRO A 483 -22.22 -74.55 -25.87
N GLU A 484 -23.47 -74.08 -25.83
CA GLU A 484 -24.52 -74.53 -26.74
C GLU A 484 -24.29 -74.06 -28.18
N LEU A 485 -23.83 -72.81 -28.36
CA LEU A 485 -23.49 -72.23 -29.66
C LEU A 485 -22.27 -72.92 -30.29
N ASP A 486 -21.23 -73.21 -29.50
CA ASP A 486 -20.04 -73.92 -29.97
C ASP A 486 -20.39 -75.35 -30.41
N ASN A 487 -21.26 -76.05 -29.68
CA ASN A 487 -21.78 -77.36 -30.09
C ASN A 487 -22.61 -77.28 -31.38
N LEU A 488 -23.46 -76.25 -31.53
CA LEU A 488 -24.24 -76.01 -32.76
C LEU A 488 -23.34 -75.73 -33.96
N VAL A 489 -22.31 -74.88 -33.80
CA VAL A 489 -21.33 -74.59 -34.85
C VAL A 489 -20.55 -75.85 -35.23
N ASN A 490 -20.14 -76.66 -34.26
CA ASN A 490 -19.46 -77.93 -34.51
C ASN A 490 -20.36 -78.94 -35.26
N VAL A 491 -21.64 -79.05 -34.88
CA VAL A 491 -22.62 -79.90 -35.58
C VAL A 491 -22.87 -79.41 -37.01
N LEU A 492 -22.98 -78.10 -37.22
CA LEU A 492 -23.14 -77.51 -38.56
C LEU A 492 -21.89 -77.73 -39.43
N GLN A 493 -20.68 -77.54 -38.88
CA GLN A 493 -19.42 -77.81 -39.57
C GLN A 493 -19.28 -79.30 -39.92
N GLN A 494 -19.63 -80.20 -39.00
CA GLN A 494 -19.65 -81.64 -39.25
C GLN A 494 -20.66 -82.02 -40.33
N THR A 495 -21.84 -81.39 -40.38
CA THR A 495 -22.89 -81.66 -41.37
C THR A 495 -22.48 -81.18 -42.77
N VAL A 496 -21.80 -80.03 -42.87
CA VAL A 496 -21.23 -79.54 -44.14
C VAL A 496 -20.10 -80.44 -44.62
N GLN A 497 -19.21 -80.90 -43.72
CA GLN A 497 -18.18 -81.89 -44.05
C GLN A 497 -18.79 -83.24 -44.46
N TYR A 498 -19.84 -83.69 -43.79
CA TYR A 498 -20.51 -84.95 -44.10
C TYR A 498 -21.18 -84.91 -45.49
N ASN A 499 -21.80 -83.77 -45.86
CA ASN A 499 -22.41 -83.59 -47.19
C ASN A 499 -21.39 -83.40 -48.33
N THR A 500 -20.23 -82.78 -48.07
CA THR A 500 -19.15 -82.73 -49.07
C THR A 500 -18.47 -84.09 -49.25
N SER A 501 -18.37 -84.88 -48.18
CA SER A 501 -17.86 -86.26 -48.21
C SER A 501 -18.79 -87.22 -48.93
N SER A 502 -20.11 -87.09 -48.74
CA SER A 502 -21.12 -87.94 -49.37
C SER A 502 -21.31 -87.63 -50.87
N LEU A 503 -21.16 -86.37 -51.29
CA LEU A 503 -21.15 -85.98 -52.69
C LEU A 503 -19.88 -86.44 -53.43
N ALA A 504 -18.73 -86.52 -52.75
CA ALA A 504 -17.48 -87.03 -53.32
C ALA A 504 -17.51 -88.54 -53.63
N GLN A 505 -18.40 -89.31 -52.98
CA GLN A 505 -18.55 -90.76 -53.19
C GLN A 505 -19.47 -91.14 -54.37
N LEU A 506 -20.20 -90.18 -54.96
CA LEU A 506 -21.12 -90.41 -56.08
C LEU A 506 -20.54 -90.09 -57.47
N LEU A 507 -19.25 -89.72 -57.55
CA LEU A 507 -18.56 -89.44 -58.81
C LEU A 507 -17.56 -90.57 -59.15
N PRO A 508 -17.60 -91.17 -60.36
CA PRO A 508 -16.62 -92.16 -60.76
C PRO A 508 -15.21 -91.58 -60.82
N ALA A 509 -14.21 -92.38 -60.40
CA ALA A 509 -12.80 -92.02 -60.43
C ALA A 509 -12.35 -91.66 -61.86
N ALA A 510 -12.11 -90.36 -62.11
CA ALA A 510 -11.43 -89.91 -63.31
C ALA A 510 -9.95 -90.30 -63.26
N SER A 511 -9.46 -90.85 -64.38
CA SER A 511 -8.08 -91.32 -64.58
C SER A 511 -7.03 -90.22 -64.34
N PRO A 512 -5.80 -90.59 -63.89
CA PRO A 512 -4.77 -89.61 -63.58
C PRO A 512 -4.21 -88.98 -64.87
N VAL A 513 -4.38 -87.66 -65.01
CA VAL A 513 -3.71 -86.83 -66.00
C VAL A 513 -2.32 -86.41 -65.44
N PRO A 514 -1.25 -86.35 -66.25
CA PRO A 514 0.12 -86.16 -65.75
C PRO A 514 0.40 -84.72 -65.30
N ARG A 515 1.27 -84.57 -64.29
CA ARG A 515 1.83 -83.29 -63.84
C ARG A 515 2.81 -82.71 -64.87
N PRO A 516 2.85 -81.39 -65.10
CA PRO A 516 4.05 -80.74 -65.61
C PRO A 516 5.01 -80.40 -64.46
N ASN A 517 6.29 -80.69 -64.71
CA ASN A 517 7.43 -80.36 -63.88
C ASN A 517 7.55 -78.85 -63.61
N SER A 518 7.90 -78.48 -62.38
CA SER A 518 8.78 -77.34 -62.13
C SER A 518 9.72 -77.66 -60.97
N THR A 519 10.99 -77.73 -61.31
CA THR A 519 12.19 -77.92 -60.51
C THR A 519 12.40 -76.80 -59.49
N ALA A 520 12.55 -77.16 -58.21
CA ALA A 520 13.59 -76.65 -57.30
C ALA A 520 13.49 -77.40 -55.96
N GLN A 521 14.53 -78.16 -55.62
CA GLN A 521 14.65 -78.96 -54.39
C GLN A 521 14.95 -78.07 -53.16
N PRO A 522 14.46 -78.42 -51.97
CA PRO A 522 15.03 -78.02 -50.70
C PRO A 522 15.97 -79.12 -50.15
N SER A 523 17.14 -78.72 -49.64
CA SER A 523 18.03 -79.60 -48.88
C SER A 523 17.94 -79.29 -47.38
N GLU A 524 17.64 -80.32 -46.59
CA GLU A 524 17.68 -80.37 -45.13
C GLU A 524 19.11 -80.22 -44.58
N SER A 525 19.23 -79.64 -43.38
CA SER A 525 20.01 -80.24 -42.27
C SER A 525 19.98 -79.34 -41.03
N SER A 526 19.43 -79.84 -39.92
CA SER A 526 19.79 -79.39 -38.56
C SER A 526 21.27 -79.74 -38.27
N PRO A 527 21.94 -79.01 -37.37
CA PRO A 527 22.08 -79.51 -35.99
C PRO A 527 22.17 -78.42 -34.89
N ASP A 528 21.79 -78.77 -33.66
CA ASP A 528 22.30 -78.16 -32.41
C ASP A 528 23.52 -79.01 -31.93
N PRO A 529 24.35 -78.63 -30.91
CA PRO A 529 24.57 -77.37 -30.17
C PRO A 529 26.09 -76.99 -30.07
N VAL A 530 26.45 -76.00 -29.21
CA VAL A 530 27.77 -75.72 -28.53
C VAL A 530 28.49 -74.39 -28.87
N THR A 531 28.43 -73.46 -27.91
CA THR A 531 29.50 -72.67 -27.23
C THR A 531 30.61 -71.94 -28.02
N MET A 532 30.69 -70.59 -27.87
CA MET A 532 31.77 -69.84 -27.17
C MET A 532 31.82 -68.34 -27.54
N ALA A 533 31.67 -67.52 -26.50
CA ALA A 533 32.55 -66.39 -26.12
C ALA A 533 32.86 -65.23 -27.10
N ASN A 534 32.38 -64.06 -26.65
CA ASN A 534 33.08 -62.78 -26.43
C ASN A 534 33.80 -62.06 -27.59
N MET A 535 33.43 -60.79 -27.77
CA MET A 535 34.33 -59.69 -27.33
C MET A 535 33.62 -58.31 -27.24
N VAL A 536 33.71 -57.75 -26.02
CA VAL A 536 34.12 -56.35 -25.67
C VAL A 536 33.01 -55.27 -25.63
N VAL A 537 32.72 -54.49 -24.57
CA VAL A 537 33.25 -54.20 -23.18
C VAL A 537 32.47 -52.94 -22.67
N PRO A 538 32.41 -52.53 -21.38
CA PRO A 538 32.48 -53.24 -20.09
C PRO A 538 31.36 -52.84 -19.08
N GLU A 539 31.45 -53.51 -17.94
CA GLU A 539 30.58 -53.60 -16.76
C GLU A 539 31.19 -52.83 -15.56
N PHE A 540 30.38 -52.37 -14.59
CA PHE A 540 30.42 -52.84 -13.18
C PHE A 540 29.68 -51.93 -12.16
N ALA A 541 28.73 -52.60 -11.48
CA ALA A 541 28.43 -52.63 -10.05
C ALA A 541 28.10 -51.36 -9.23
N THR A 542 26.86 -51.41 -8.72
CA THR A 542 26.34 -50.80 -7.50
C THR A 542 26.81 -51.55 -6.25
N HIS A 543 27.37 -50.83 -5.25
CA HIS A 543 26.84 -50.73 -3.88
C HIS A 543 27.75 -49.90 -2.94
N ALA A 544 27.06 -49.05 -2.17
CA ALA A 544 27.29 -48.65 -0.77
C ALA A 544 28.06 -47.37 -0.40
N ASN A 545 27.34 -46.58 0.42
CA ASN A 545 27.71 -45.64 1.48
C ASN A 545 28.13 -44.20 1.14
N THR A 546 27.25 -43.23 1.43
CA THR A 546 27.21 -42.50 2.73
C THR A 546 25.98 -41.58 2.85
N THR A 547 25.42 -41.52 4.06
CA THR A 547 24.23 -40.82 4.61
C THR A 547 24.44 -39.29 4.77
N PRO A 548 23.49 -38.41 5.24
CA PRO A 548 22.33 -38.68 6.13
C PRO A 548 21.03 -37.79 6.08
N VAL A 549 20.03 -38.24 6.87
CA VAL A 549 18.92 -37.54 7.59
C VAL A 549 17.52 -37.40 6.93
N GLU A 550 16.55 -37.95 7.66
CA GLU A 550 15.10 -38.17 7.49
C GLU A 550 14.25 -36.97 7.99
N PRO A 551 12.93 -36.87 7.69
CA PRO A 551 11.95 -37.57 8.55
C PRO A 551 10.74 -38.22 7.85
N SER A 552 10.47 -39.43 8.35
CA SER A 552 9.18 -40.10 8.63
C SER A 552 8.09 -40.17 7.54
N SER A 553 8.07 -41.32 6.88
CA SER A 553 6.91 -41.99 6.31
C SER A 553 6.16 -42.80 7.37
N HIS A 554 4.86 -42.58 7.53
CA HIS A 554 3.90 -43.60 7.99
C HIS A 554 2.50 -43.21 7.53
N ALA A 555 2.08 -43.71 6.36
CA ALA A 555 0.69 -43.88 5.98
C ALA A 555 0.65 -44.67 4.67
N GLU A 556 0.76 -45.99 4.73
CA GLU A 556 0.26 -46.93 3.72
C GLU A 556 0.47 -48.34 4.27
N ASP A 557 -0.44 -48.76 5.15
CA ASP A 557 -0.75 -50.14 5.52
C ASP A 557 -1.88 -50.10 6.57
N MET A 558 -3.14 -50.03 6.11
CA MET A 558 -4.32 -50.29 6.96
C MET A 558 -5.38 -51.04 6.14
N GLU A 559 -5.73 -52.23 6.61
CA GLU A 559 -6.90 -53.01 6.18
C GLU A 559 -8.20 -52.19 6.28
N PRO A 560 -9.24 -52.47 5.47
CA PRO A 560 -10.52 -51.82 5.64
C PRO A 560 -11.23 -52.40 6.87
N LEU A 561 -11.45 -51.58 7.89
CA LEU A 561 -12.39 -51.85 9.00
C LEU A 561 -13.51 -50.79 8.99
N PRO A 562 -14.68 -51.11 9.59
CA PRO A 562 -15.97 -50.94 8.94
C PRO A 562 -16.64 -49.61 9.31
N LEU A 563 -16.75 -48.67 8.38
CA LEU A 563 -17.87 -47.74 8.39
C LEU A 563 -19.08 -48.53 7.87
N SER A 564 -19.98 -48.86 8.79
CA SER A 564 -21.23 -49.58 8.56
C SER A 564 -21.89 -49.14 7.25
N ALA A 565 -22.35 -50.11 6.45
CA ALA A 565 -23.14 -49.90 5.24
C ALA A 565 -24.49 -49.17 5.46
N ASP A 566 -24.71 -48.62 6.67
CA ASP A 566 -25.96 -48.04 7.17
C ASP A 566 -25.78 -46.61 7.75
N LEU A 567 -24.68 -45.90 7.44
CA LEU A 567 -24.55 -44.49 7.88
C LEU A 567 -25.46 -43.59 7.03
N ASP A 568 -26.66 -43.34 7.54
CA ASP A 568 -27.60 -42.37 6.96
C ASP A 568 -27.13 -40.94 7.24
N LEU A 569 -26.48 -40.34 6.24
CA LEU A 569 -25.93 -38.98 6.31
C LEU A 569 -27.03 -37.91 6.41
N GLU A 570 -28.24 -38.16 5.90
CA GLU A 570 -29.36 -37.22 6.01
C GLU A 570 -29.91 -37.22 7.44
N ALA A 571 -30.12 -38.40 8.03
CA ALA A 571 -30.51 -38.53 9.43
C ALA A 571 -29.48 -37.90 10.38
N LEU A 572 -28.18 -38.09 10.08
CA LEU A 572 -27.09 -37.45 10.82
C LEU A 572 -27.15 -35.92 10.71
N ALA A 573 -27.37 -35.37 9.50
CA ALA A 573 -27.49 -33.92 9.30
C ALA A 573 -28.69 -33.29 10.03
N VAL A 574 -29.80 -34.02 10.15
CA VAL A 574 -30.98 -33.60 10.94
C VAL A 574 -30.64 -33.56 12.43
N GLU A 575 -29.94 -34.58 12.94
CA GLU A 575 -29.55 -34.63 14.34
C GLU A 575 -28.54 -33.54 14.72
N MET A 576 -27.61 -33.24 13.82
CA MET A 576 -26.66 -32.15 13.96
C MET A 576 -27.33 -30.76 14.02
N GLN A 577 -28.57 -30.63 13.54
CA GLN A 577 -29.38 -29.40 13.64
C GLN A 577 -30.35 -29.42 14.84
N GLY A 578 -30.36 -30.50 15.62
CA GLY A 578 -31.23 -30.68 16.78
C GLY A 578 -30.78 -29.89 18.02
N PRO A 579 -31.56 -29.94 19.11
CA PRO A 579 -31.27 -29.20 20.35
C PRO A 579 -29.99 -29.66 21.08
N GLU A 580 -29.50 -30.87 20.81
CA GLU A 580 -28.21 -31.39 21.27
C GLU A 580 -27.18 -31.47 20.13
N GLY A 581 -27.45 -30.79 19.01
CA GLY A 581 -26.64 -30.76 17.80
C GLY A 581 -25.48 -29.76 17.86
N LEU A 582 -25.03 -29.31 16.68
CA LEU A 582 -23.95 -28.34 16.53
C LEU A 582 -24.37 -26.94 17.01
N GLU A 583 -23.40 -26.20 17.53
CA GLU A 583 -23.57 -24.77 17.82
C GLU A 583 -23.66 -23.95 16.52
N ILE A 584 -24.89 -23.84 16.00
CA ILE A 584 -25.20 -23.06 14.80
C ILE A 584 -25.51 -21.61 15.21
N GLY A 585 -24.79 -20.65 14.64
CA GLY A 585 -24.97 -19.23 14.95
C GLY A 585 -24.31 -18.30 13.96
N ASP A 586 -24.63 -17.01 14.10
CA ASP A 586 -24.04 -15.95 13.27
C ASP A 586 -22.61 -15.67 13.74
N ARG A 587 -21.64 -15.73 12.82
CA ARG A 587 -20.22 -15.46 13.11
C ARG A 587 -19.68 -14.35 12.22
N ALA A 588 -18.80 -13.51 12.77
CA ALA A 588 -18.14 -12.44 12.03
C ALA A 588 -16.68 -12.81 11.75
N TYR A 589 -16.28 -12.80 10.48
CA TYR A 589 -14.90 -13.06 10.07
C TYR A 589 -14.51 -12.13 8.91
N ASN A 590 -13.31 -11.54 9.01
CA ASN A 590 -12.77 -10.59 8.03
C ASN A 590 -13.73 -9.43 7.66
N GLY A 591 -14.49 -8.93 8.63
CA GLY A 591 -15.44 -7.83 8.44
C GLY A 591 -16.75 -8.20 7.73
N GLN A 592 -16.99 -9.49 7.45
CA GLN A 592 -18.26 -10.02 6.96
C GLN A 592 -18.95 -10.88 8.02
N THR A 593 -20.28 -10.87 8.04
CA THR A 593 -21.10 -11.69 8.94
C THR A 593 -21.68 -12.87 8.16
N TYR A 594 -21.43 -14.08 8.66
CA TYR A 594 -21.92 -15.34 8.10
C TYR A 594 -23.05 -15.85 8.99
N PRO A 595 -24.31 -15.78 8.53
CA PRO A 595 -25.45 -16.17 9.35
C PRO A 595 -25.58 -17.69 9.44
N ALA A 596 -26.03 -18.21 10.59
CA ALA A 596 -26.37 -19.62 10.80
C ALA A 596 -25.30 -20.61 10.28
N CYS A 597 -24.05 -20.44 10.69
CA CYS A 597 -22.95 -21.34 10.36
C CYS A 597 -22.51 -22.17 11.57
N PHE A 598 -21.67 -23.17 11.36
CA PHE A 598 -20.88 -23.91 12.37
C PHE A 598 -19.42 -23.99 11.89
N THR A 599 -18.48 -24.33 12.78
CA THR A 599 -17.07 -24.50 12.38
C THR A 599 -16.71 -25.96 12.16
N GLY A 600 -15.69 -26.25 11.35
CA GLY A 600 -15.16 -27.61 11.17
C GLY A 600 -14.81 -28.30 12.50
N THR A 601 -14.14 -27.61 13.41
CA THR A 601 -13.81 -28.14 14.75
C THR A 601 -15.04 -28.49 15.58
N ASN A 602 -16.06 -27.63 15.58
CA ASN A 602 -17.34 -27.92 16.25
C ASN A 602 -17.99 -29.21 15.72
N LEU A 603 -17.97 -29.45 14.40
CA LEU A 603 -18.49 -30.68 13.81
C LEU A 603 -17.69 -31.90 14.27
N VAL A 604 -16.37 -31.81 14.22
CA VAL A 604 -15.48 -32.90 14.62
C VAL A 604 -15.60 -33.22 16.10
N GLU A 605 -15.59 -32.20 16.96
CA GLU A 605 -15.77 -32.37 18.41
C GLU A 605 -17.13 -33.00 18.75
N TRP A 606 -18.20 -32.59 18.05
CA TRP A 606 -19.52 -33.18 18.26
C TRP A 606 -19.56 -34.65 17.84
N LEU A 607 -18.98 -35.02 16.70
CA LEU A 607 -18.91 -36.43 16.25
C LEU A 607 -18.06 -37.29 17.21
N VAL A 608 -16.97 -36.75 17.73
CA VAL A 608 -16.12 -37.44 18.72
C VAL A 608 -16.89 -37.64 20.03
N GLN A 609 -17.63 -36.64 20.50
CA GLN A 609 -18.30 -36.67 21.81
C GLN A 609 -19.62 -37.44 21.81
N MET A 610 -20.44 -37.29 20.76
CA MET A 610 -21.81 -37.84 20.72
C MET A 610 -21.90 -39.18 20.00
N ARG A 611 -20.91 -39.52 19.17
CA ARG A 611 -20.91 -40.73 18.34
C ARG A 611 -19.67 -41.62 18.54
N ASP A 612 -18.75 -41.23 19.41
CA ASP A 612 -17.51 -41.97 19.71
C ASP A 612 -16.66 -42.25 18.45
N TYR A 613 -16.75 -41.38 17.44
CA TYR A 613 -15.92 -41.48 16.25
C TYR A 613 -14.49 -41.03 16.53
N THR A 614 -13.52 -41.61 15.84
CA THR A 614 -12.16 -41.05 15.85
C THR A 614 -12.15 -39.70 15.14
N ARG A 615 -11.16 -38.87 15.45
CA ARG A 615 -11.01 -37.55 14.82
C ARG A 615 -10.80 -37.67 13.30
N GLU A 616 -10.13 -38.73 12.85
CA GLU A 616 -9.91 -39.02 11.42
C GLU A 616 -11.23 -39.43 10.73
N ASP A 617 -12.04 -40.29 11.37
CA ASP A 617 -13.36 -40.68 10.85
C ASP A 617 -14.30 -39.46 10.76
N ALA A 618 -14.27 -38.59 11.77
CA ALA A 618 -15.09 -37.38 11.79
C ALA A 618 -14.76 -36.40 10.65
N ILE A 619 -13.48 -36.28 10.28
CA ILE A 619 -13.05 -35.49 9.11
C ILE A 619 -13.57 -36.14 7.82
N LEU A 620 -13.49 -37.47 7.69
CA LEU A 620 -13.98 -38.21 6.53
C LEU A 620 -15.50 -38.04 6.37
N ILE A 621 -16.26 -38.11 7.47
CA ILE A 621 -17.71 -37.85 7.50
C ILE A 621 -18.01 -36.41 7.07
N GLY A 622 -17.25 -35.43 7.56
CA GLY A 622 -17.38 -34.04 7.12
C GLY A 622 -17.13 -33.86 5.62
N GLN A 623 -16.14 -34.58 5.04
CA GLN A 623 -15.90 -34.58 3.60
C GLN A 623 -17.07 -35.20 2.83
N TRP A 624 -17.66 -36.30 3.32
CA TRP A 624 -18.84 -36.90 2.71
C TRP A 624 -20.08 -36.01 2.78
N LEU A 625 -20.33 -35.33 3.89
CA LEU A 625 -21.42 -34.36 4.01
C LEU A 625 -21.29 -33.23 2.99
N LEU A 626 -20.05 -32.77 2.74
CA LEU A 626 -19.75 -31.74 1.74
C LEU A 626 -19.91 -32.26 0.30
N GLN A 627 -19.47 -33.50 0.03
CA GLN A 627 -19.62 -34.15 -1.28
C GLN A 627 -21.09 -34.45 -1.64
N GLN A 628 -21.91 -34.85 -0.65
CA GLN A 628 -23.34 -35.10 -0.84
C GLN A 628 -24.17 -33.81 -0.87
N GLY A 629 -23.55 -32.65 -0.66
CA GLY A 629 -24.26 -31.36 -0.68
C GLY A 629 -25.22 -31.17 0.50
N LEU A 630 -24.97 -31.81 1.64
CA LEU A 630 -25.72 -31.57 2.88
C LEU A 630 -25.19 -30.34 3.63
N ILE A 631 -23.91 -30.04 3.45
CA ILE A 631 -23.25 -28.83 3.95
C ILE A 631 -22.44 -28.17 2.84
N HIS A 632 -22.21 -26.86 2.94
CA HIS A 632 -21.27 -26.14 2.07
C HIS A 632 -20.32 -25.26 2.89
N ALA A 633 -19.11 -25.09 2.35
CA ALA A 633 -18.12 -24.14 2.84
C ALA A 633 -18.60 -22.70 2.55
N THR A 634 -18.61 -21.85 3.57
CA THR A 634 -18.96 -20.41 3.42
C THR A 634 -17.74 -19.51 3.23
N THR A 635 -16.54 -20.09 3.31
CA THR A 635 -15.24 -19.42 3.14
C THR A 635 -14.45 -20.14 2.04
N ASP A 636 -13.50 -19.47 1.38
CA ASP A 636 -12.75 -20.02 0.23
C ASP A 636 -11.75 -21.14 0.63
N HIS A 637 -12.24 -22.35 0.86
CA HIS A 637 -11.41 -23.54 1.10
C HIS A 637 -11.95 -24.76 0.33
N ASN A 638 -11.04 -25.62 -0.12
CA ASN A 638 -11.34 -26.79 -0.94
C ASN A 638 -11.43 -28.04 -0.05
N GLY A 639 -12.62 -28.33 0.47
CA GLY A 639 -12.90 -29.54 1.24
C GLY A 639 -13.25 -29.28 2.70
N PHE A 640 -13.51 -30.35 3.45
CA PHE A 640 -13.78 -30.27 4.88
C PHE A 640 -12.49 -30.43 5.68
N GLU A 641 -12.24 -29.49 6.58
CA GLU A 641 -11.08 -29.41 7.45
C GLU A 641 -11.49 -29.20 8.91
N ASP A 642 -10.81 -29.91 9.83
CA ASP A 642 -10.90 -29.66 11.26
C ASP A 642 -10.14 -28.37 11.62
N GLY A 643 -10.88 -27.27 11.62
CA GLY A 643 -10.36 -25.97 12.02
C GLY A 643 -11.45 -24.93 12.14
N TYR A 644 -11.02 -23.68 12.29
CA TYR A 644 -11.92 -22.51 12.35
C TYR A 644 -12.39 -22.07 10.95
N HIS A 645 -12.84 -23.04 10.15
CA HIS A 645 -13.45 -22.86 8.84
C HIS A 645 -14.96 -22.95 8.98
N PHE A 646 -15.68 -22.09 8.25
CA PHE A 646 -17.12 -21.97 8.40
C PHE A 646 -17.86 -22.80 7.36
N TYR A 647 -18.85 -23.54 7.86
CA TYR A 647 -19.73 -24.39 7.08
C TYR A 647 -21.18 -24.08 7.44
N GLN A 648 -22.08 -24.32 6.49
CA GLN A 648 -23.50 -24.12 6.68
C GLN A 648 -24.26 -25.30 6.06
N PHE A 649 -25.30 -25.77 6.74
CA PHE A 649 -26.24 -26.73 6.17
C PHE A 649 -26.95 -26.10 4.97
N TYR A 650 -27.17 -26.87 3.91
CA TYR A 650 -28.11 -26.43 2.90
C TYR A 650 -29.48 -26.29 3.57
N ARG A 651 -30.10 -25.11 3.43
CA ARG A 651 -31.54 -25.00 3.71
C ARG A 651 -32.21 -25.86 2.67
N ASP A 652 -32.84 -26.95 3.10
CA ASP A 652 -33.60 -27.83 2.23
C ASP A 652 -34.37 -27.05 1.15
N PRO A 653 -34.23 -27.39 -0.14
CA PRO A 653 -35.31 -27.22 -1.07
C PRO A 653 -36.30 -28.37 -0.81
N ILE A 654 -37.29 -28.16 0.05
CA ILE A 654 -38.53 -28.96 0.07
C ILE A 654 -39.63 -28.16 -0.60
#